data_AF-A0A077WY53-F1
#
_entry.id   AF-A0A077WY53-F1
#
_cell.length_a   1.000
_cell.length_b   1.000
_cell.length_c   1.000
_cell.angle_alpha   90.00
_cell.angle_beta   90.00
_cell.angle_gamma   90.00
#
_symmetry.space_group_name_H-M   'P 1'
#
loop_
_entity.id
_entity.type
_entity.pdbx_description
1 polymer ?
#
loop_
_entity_poly.entity_id
_entity_poly.type
_entity_poly.pdbx_seq_one_letter_code
_entity_poly.pdbx_strand_id
1 'polypeptide(L)'
;MHPDLVTSITSAHISPDALLQHFDQGQVELNNKQYQASSHHFTAAIDEATNSLSTLLLSRALAYTNDGQHDLALADACKVIEITPVSADGYLCAGDIHVIMGNKERALQIYRNGVANASKEHPRYHSLEENLQHLYHNVILPINGHLMERLDKRIANHIFSLLPLRDRVVCTTTCHTWRTYLFSWEGMWHHLRFTSGISSQCLDSLFMRMKDHGDPVKTCTIAAKRHDFDLAPRILEHLVLGLKCRNLEALSVDNCNIKTTQWIIRLLRMNIKTIKSLALIKVAQQLYPVIHQVLDLCPGITSLVFDLHESLNDQHGTQAMDYNSPKVIPPVSWRPRAPLALQKLKLTSNILRHNKEEAYTIGHFLSTFLPHCPELCNLVIRGDMTRCLDGVLDALNAFCPRLKGLVMDGDGYFHLDDPFDSHFPPFSALTIRTLFLQQDSLSDDFDQKLAALAMRIAPRVQYLNFDITSQSQLALKALAEIKTPELENLILLLRHLPRKEIVDQAHCNELARAVIQGCSMTRLKKVTLHGISIEDSVLDSLPTALRTLDLAIKDNNVTSQGLQRCLSRMYKLEKLKLAHQHSPKEESIIDYDLLHVVSQLPSIIELDLFFSPDKNDNQQRIASQFVKELRSIHPQLPLRRLTLTGRITVELSVLEDLVCLPNLVYLCVRMADDIKVEHVKDVLHNTMAQDTIKSLTVVAGIKVGSKYNTITFKNGEIVSQY
;
A
#
# COMPACT_ATOMS: atom_id res chain seq x y z
N MET A 1 19.92 53.36 -37.34
CA MET A 1 21.23 52.69 -37.26
C MET A 1 21.86 53.04 -35.93
N HIS A 2 22.10 52.05 -35.07
CA HIS A 2 22.66 52.24 -33.72
C HIS A 2 24.20 52.29 -33.80
N PRO A 3 24.89 53.20 -33.07
CA PRO A 3 26.35 53.35 -33.13
C PRO A 3 27.14 52.12 -32.65
N ASP A 4 26.50 51.20 -31.92
CA ASP A 4 27.14 50.05 -31.27
C ASP A 4 27.46 48.87 -32.23
N LEU A 5 26.93 48.92 -33.45
CA LEU A 5 27.18 47.92 -34.49
C LEU A 5 28.57 48.09 -35.14
N VAL A 6 29.09 49.30 -35.24
CA VAL A 6 30.38 49.57 -35.91
C VAL A 6 31.57 49.18 -35.05
N THR A 7 31.44 49.25 -33.72
CA THR A 7 32.52 48.98 -32.76
C THR A 7 32.72 47.49 -32.43
N SER A 8 31.72 46.65 -32.69
CA SER A 8 31.77 45.19 -32.47
C SER A 8 32.25 44.40 -33.70
N ILE A 9 32.45 45.11 -34.82
CA ILE A 9 32.88 44.56 -36.11
C ILE A 9 34.42 44.48 -36.23
N THR A 10 35.18 45.27 -35.47
CA THR A 10 36.62 45.47 -35.70
C THR A 10 37.56 44.40 -35.11
N SER A 11 37.08 43.26 -34.60
CA SER A 11 37.94 42.24 -33.96
C SER A 11 37.79 40.80 -34.48
N ALA A 12 37.52 40.61 -35.77
CA ALA A 12 37.81 39.36 -36.50
C ALA A 12 37.80 39.64 -38.00
N HIS A 13 38.66 38.97 -38.78
CA HIS A 13 38.69 39.07 -40.24
C HIS A 13 37.39 38.58 -40.89
N ILE A 14 36.38 39.44 -40.98
CA ILE A 14 35.16 39.25 -41.76
C ILE A 14 34.92 40.59 -42.46
N SER A 15 34.72 40.62 -43.78
CA SER A 15 34.31 41.85 -44.48
C SER A 15 32.88 42.19 -44.03
N PRO A 16 32.69 43.19 -43.18
CA PRO A 16 31.39 43.47 -42.55
C PRO A 16 30.36 43.93 -43.59
N ASP A 17 30.86 44.44 -44.71
CA ASP A 17 30.09 44.88 -45.87
C ASP A 17 29.39 43.73 -46.59
N ALA A 18 29.97 42.51 -46.64
CA ALA A 18 29.39 41.36 -47.35
C ALA A 18 28.20 40.76 -46.60
N LEU A 19 28.33 40.56 -45.28
CA LEU A 19 27.25 40.10 -44.41
C LEU A 19 26.07 41.08 -44.44
N LEU A 20 26.35 42.38 -44.32
CA LEU A 20 25.31 43.41 -44.34
C LEU A 20 24.63 43.49 -45.72
N GLN A 21 25.39 43.36 -46.80
CA GLN A 21 24.86 43.30 -48.16
C GLN A 21 23.94 42.09 -48.37
N HIS A 22 24.34 40.90 -47.92
CA HIS A 22 23.48 39.71 -48.01
C HIS A 22 22.24 39.81 -47.14
N PHE A 23 22.34 40.42 -45.95
CA PHE A 23 21.16 40.68 -45.13
C PHE A 23 20.17 41.64 -45.79
N ASP A 24 20.66 42.76 -46.31
CA ASP A 24 19.85 43.78 -46.98
C ASP A 24 19.17 43.21 -48.24
N GLN A 25 19.92 42.43 -49.04
CA GLN A 25 19.38 41.72 -50.20
C GLN A 25 18.30 40.71 -49.79
N GLY A 26 18.56 39.89 -48.77
CA GLY A 26 17.58 38.93 -48.25
C GLY A 26 16.29 39.61 -47.78
N GLN A 27 16.38 40.81 -47.20
CA GLN A 27 15.22 41.59 -46.77
C GLN A 27 14.45 42.21 -47.95
N VAL A 28 15.16 42.73 -48.97
CA VAL A 28 14.53 43.23 -50.21
C VAL A 28 13.76 42.11 -50.90
N GLU A 29 14.34 40.91 -51.00
CA GLU A 29 13.68 39.77 -51.64
C GLU A 29 12.51 39.23 -50.83
N LEU A 30 12.61 39.24 -49.50
CA LEU A 30 11.48 38.93 -48.61
C LEU A 30 10.30 39.87 -48.86
N ASN A 31 10.58 41.17 -49.00
CA ASN A 31 9.58 42.19 -49.32
C ASN A 31 9.00 42.01 -50.73
N ASN A 32 9.80 41.55 -51.68
CA ASN A 32 9.37 41.20 -53.04
C ASN A 32 8.65 39.84 -53.13
N LYS A 33 8.44 39.14 -51.99
CA LYS A 33 7.84 37.79 -51.90
C LYS A 33 8.64 36.70 -52.60
N GLN A 34 9.93 36.92 -52.84
CA GLN A 34 10.86 35.94 -53.40
C GLN A 34 11.50 35.14 -52.26
N TYR A 35 10.70 34.28 -51.62
CA TYR A 35 11.08 33.65 -50.35
C TYR A 35 12.28 32.69 -50.44
N GLN A 36 12.40 31.94 -51.54
CA GLN A 36 13.55 31.05 -51.76
C GLN A 36 14.87 31.83 -51.91
N ALA A 37 14.87 32.88 -52.73
CA ALA A 37 16.04 33.73 -52.91
C ALA A 37 16.41 34.43 -51.58
N SER A 38 15.41 34.93 -50.86
CA SER A 38 15.59 35.52 -49.52
C SER A 38 16.25 34.55 -48.54
N SER A 39 15.80 33.28 -48.51
CA SER A 39 16.39 32.25 -47.65
C SER A 39 17.85 31.92 -48.01
N HIS A 40 18.21 31.99 -49.30
CA HIS A 40 19.58 31.81 -49.76
C HIS A 40 20.48 32.94 -49.28
N HIS A 41 20.04 34.20 -49.42
CA HIS A 41 20.81 35.34 -48.94
C HIS A 41 20.97 35.35 -47.41
N PHE A 42 19.93 35.00 -46.66
CA PHE A 42 20.07 34.85 -45.21
C PHE A 42 20.98 33.68 -44.82
N THR A 43 21.01 32.59 -45.58
CA THR A 43 21.93 31.47 -45.33
C THR A 43 23.38 31.88 -45.54
N ALA A 44 23.67 32.58 -46.64
CA ALA A 44 25.00 33.14 -46.89
C ALA A 44 25.43 34.10 -45.75
N ALA A 45 24.53 34.96 -45.29
CA ALA A 45 24.79 35.86 -44.17
C ALA A 45 25.02 35.12 -42.84
N ILE A 46 24.36 33.98 -42.61
CA ILE A 46 24.54 33.15 -41.40
C ILE A 46 25.93 32.50 -41.37
N ASP A 47 26.40 32.00 -42.52
CA ASP A 47 27.71 31.35 -42.62
C ASP A 47 28.87 32.32 -42.31
N GLU A 48 28.64 33.62 -42.47
CA GLU A 48 29.60 34.70 -42.19
C GLU A 48 29.42 35.34 -40.81
N ALA A 49 28.38 35.02 -40.04
CA ALA A 49 27.99 35.75 -38.83
C ALA A 49 28.43 35.09 -37.52
N THR A 50 29.01 35.89 -36.61
CA THR A 50 29.27 35.49 -35.21
C THR A 50 28.42 36.23 -34.17
N ASN A 51 28.02 37.50 -34.39
CA ASN A 51 27.34 38.33 -33.37
C ASN A 51 25.82 38.58 -33.60
N SER A 52 25.28 38.36 -34.81
CA SER A 52 23.88 38.66 -35.17
C SER A 52 23.05 37.43 -35.56
N LEU A 53 23.47 36.25 -35.09
CA LEU A 53 22.94 34.97 -35.53
C LEU A 53 21.44 34.80 -35.25
N SER A 54 20.93 35.27 -34.10
CA SER A 54 19.51 35.18 -33.74
C SER A 54 18.60 35.95 -34.71
N THR A 55 18.98 37.18 -35.06
CA THR A 55 18.24 38.01 -36.03
C THR A 55 18.21 37.39 -37.41
N LEU A 56 19.34 36.84 -37.88
CA LEU A 56 19.43 36.19 -39.17
C LEU A 56 18.58 34.91 -39.23
N LEU A 57 18.62 34.10 -38.18
CA LEU A 57 17.79 32.90 -38.06
C LEU A 57 16.30 33.24 -38.03
N LEU A 58 15.87 34.30 -37.32
CA LEU A 58 14.47 34.74 -37.33
C LEU A 58 14.02 35.21 -38.71
N SER A 59 14.85 36.01 -39.40
CA SER A 59 14.54 36.47 -40.76
C SER A 59 14.46 35.32 -41.76
N ARG A 60 15.34 34.31 -41.63
CA ARG A 60 15.28 33.10 -42.45
C ARG A 60 14.09 32.21 -42.09
N ALA A 61 13.77 32.05 -40.82
CA ALA A 61 12.57 31.34 -40.37
C ALA A 61 11.31 31.98 -40.94
N LEU A 62 11.23 33.32 -40.99
CA LEU A 62 10.13 34.03 -41.63
C LEU A 62 10.07 33.75 -43.15
N ALA A 63 11.21 33.78 -43.85
CA ALA A 63 11.28 33.43 -45.27
C ALA A 63 10.78 31.99 -45.52
N TYR A 64 11.28 31.01 -44.75
CA TYR A 64 10.85 29.61 -44.84
C TYR A 64 9.37 29.42 -44.49
N THR A 65 8.85 30.16 -43.50
CA THR A 65 7.43 30.12 -43.13
C THR A 65 6.55 30.55 -44.29
N ASN A 66 6.93 31.63 -44.97
CA ASN A 66 6.20 32.16 -46.12
C ASN A 66 6.36 31.30 -47.38
N ASP A 67 7.48 30.58 -47.52
CA ASP A 67 7.70 29.59 -48.59
C ASP A 67 6.98 28.25 -48.34
N GLY A 68 6.35 28.07 -47.17
CA GLY A 68 5.68 26.83 -46.78
C GLY A 68 6.62 25.74 -46.22
N GLN A 69 7.91 26.05 -46.07
CA GLN A 69 8.92 25.14 -45.51
C GLN A 69 8.92 25.20 -43.97
N HIS A 70 7.80 24.79 -43.36
CA HIS A 70 7.54 24.97 -41.92
C HIS A 70 8.53 24.24 -41.00
N ASP A 71 9.03 23.06 -41.40
CA ASP A 71 9.98 22.29 -40.58
C ASP A 71 11.34 23.00 -40.46
N LEU A 72 11.82 23.60 -41.56
CA LEU A 72 13.05 24.39 -41.55
C LEU A 72 12.86 25.70 -40.78
N ALA A 73 11.70 26.34 -40.91
CA ALA A 73 11.36 27.52 -40.13
C ALA A 73 11.35 27.23 -38.62
N LEU A 74 10.77 26.10 -38.20
CA LEU A 74 10.78 25.67 -36.80
C LEU A 74 12.19 25.37 -36.29
N ALA A 75 13.03 24.72 -37.11
CA ALA A 75 14.42 24.45 -36.73
C ALA A 75 15.17 25.75 -36.42
N ASP A 76 15.02 26.78 -37.28
CA ASP A 76 15.63 28.09 -37.06
C ASP A 76 15.04 28.81 -35.83
N ALA A 77 13.71 28.78 -35.64
CA ALA A 77 13.07 29.38 -34.47
C ALA A 77 13.47 28.70 -33.14
N CYS A 78 13.58 27.37 -33.12
CA CYS A 78 14.09 26.61 -31.97
C CYS A 78 15.53 26.97 -31.64
N LYS A 79 16.39 27.10 -32.67
CA LYS A 79 17.78 27.53 -32.48
C LYS A 79 17.87 28.94 -31.88
N VAL A 80 16.95 29.85 -32.23
CA VAL A 80 16.86 31.18 -31.61
C VAL A 80 16.46 31.10 -30.14
N ILE A 81 15.55 30.19 -29.77
CA ILE A 81 15.17 29.93 -28.37
C ILE A 81 16.38 29.40 -27.57
N GLU A 82 17.19 28.54 -28.17
CA GLU A 82 18.42 28.00 -27.53
C GLU A 82 19.48 29.09 -27.32
N ILE A 83 19.71 29.95 -28.33
CA ILE A 83 20.73 31.01 -28.26
C ILE A 83 20.27 32.15 -27.34
N THR A 84 19.00 32.52 -27.40
CA THR A 84 18.43 33.67 -26.69
C THR A 84 17.14 33.28 -25.94
N PRO A 85 17.22 32.46 -24.88
CA PRO A 85 16.03 31.94 -24.18
C PRO A 85 15.21 33.02 -23.45
N VAL A 86 15.80 34.20 -23.25
CA VAL A 86 15.19 35.36 -22.60
C VAL A 86 14.48 36.29 -23.60
N SER A 87 14.73 36.13 -24.91
CA SER A 87 14.03 36.89 -25.95
C SER A 87 12.65 36.29 -26.23
N ALA A 88 11.67 37.16 -26.44
CA ALA A 88 10.32 36.74 -26.84
C ALA A 88 10.24 36.27 -28.30
N ASP A 89 11.21 36.65 -29.15
CA ASP A 89 11.09 36.54 -30.60
C ASP A 89 11.10 35.09 -31.10
N GLY A 90 11.96 34.25 -30.54
CA GLY A 90 12.02 32.83 -30.90
C GLY A 90 10.72 32.09 -30.56
N TYR A 91 10.16 32.34 -29.38
CA TYR A 91 8.89 31.75 -28.96
C TYR A 91 7.70 32.25 -29.77
N LEU A 92 7.67 33.54 -30.12
CA LEU A 92 6.63 34.08 -31.00
C LEU A 92 6.71 33.42 -32.38
N CYS A 93 7.91 33.38 -32.98
CA CYS A 93 8.12 32.79 -34.29
C CYS A 93 7.70 31.31 -34.32
N ALA A 94 8.19 30.49 -33.38
CA ALA A 94 7.84 29.07 -33.32
C ALA A 94 6.35 28.84 -33.02
N GLY A 95 5.74 29.65 -32.16
CA GLY A 95 4.31 29.60 -31.87
C GLY A 95 3.47 29.93 -33.10
N ASP A 96 3.81 31.00 -33.81
CA ASP A 96 3.12 31.46 -35.03
C ASP A 96 3.21 30.41 -36.14
N ILE A 97 4.38 29.78 -36.33
CA ILE A 97 4.56 28.69 -37.30
C ILE A 97 3.62 27.53 -36.97
N HIS A 98 3.53 27.12 -35.70
CA HIS A 98 2.59 26.06 -35.30
C HIS A 98 1.12 26.45 -35.47
N VAL A 99 0.75 27.73 -35.31
CA VAL A 99 -0.60 28.21 -35.63
C VAL A 99 -0.87 28.07 -37.13
N ILE A 100 0.08 28.46 -37.99
CA ILE A 100 -0.02 28.33 -39.45
C ILE A 100 -0.16 26.86 -39.87
N MET A 101 0.60 25.95 -39.24
CA MET A 101 0.47 24.50 -39.46
C MET A 101 -0.85 23.89 -38.93
N GLY A 102 -1.69 24.66 -38.23
CA GLY A 102 -2.89 24.17 -37.57
C GLY A 102 -2.65 23.41 -36.25
N ASN A 103 -1.40 23.32 -35.79
CA ASN A 103 -0.98 22.61 -34.57
C ASN A 103 -1.15 23.49 -33.32
N LYS A 104 -2.39 23.88 -33.03
CA LYS A 104 -2.72 24.89 -32.01
C LYS A 104 -2.32 24.48 -30.57
N GLU A 105 -2.32 23.19 -30.24
CA GLU A 105 -1.85 22.70 -28.93
C GLU A 105 -0.35 22.92 -28.72
N ARG A 106 0.45 22.65 -29.76
CA ARG A 106 1.89 22.91 -29.73
C ARG A 106 2.18 24.40 -29.66
N ALA A 107 1.45 25.22 -30.40
CA ALA A 107 1.55 26.68 -30.31
C ALA A 107 1.28 27.18 -28.88
N LEU A 108 0.24 26.66 -28.21
CA LEU A 108 -0.06 27.00 -26.82
C LEU A 108 1.11 26.67 -25.88
N GLN A 109 1.72 25.50 -26.05
CA GLN A 109 2.86 25.08 -25.24
C GLN A 109 4.08 25.98 -25.46
N ILE A 110 4.36 26.35 -26.71
CA ILE A 110 5.46 27.27 -27.04
C ILE A 110 5.21 28.66 -26.43
N TYR A 111 4.01 29.24 -26.58
CA TYR A 111 3.73 30.56 -25.99
C TYR A 111 3.78 30.52 -24.45
N ARG A 112 3.33 29.43 -23.80
CA ARG A 112 3.48 29.25 -22.35
C ARG A 112 4.94 29.21 -21.92
N ASN A 113 5.77 28.46 -22.66
CA ASN A 113 7.21 28.43 -22.42
C ASN A 113 7.83 29.81 -22.59
N GLY A 114 7.39 30.57 -23.60
CA GLY A 114 7.82 31.95 -23.82
C GLY A 114 7.46 32.88 -22.66
N VAL A 115 6.22 32.85 -22.17
CA VAL A 115 5.80 33.66 -21.01
C VAL A 115 6.58 33.29 -19.74
N ALA A 116 6.96 32.03 -19.57
CA ALA A 116 7.72 31.56 -18.42
C ALA A 116 9.21 31.93 -18.45
N ASN A 117 9.83 31.95 -19.64
CA ASN A 117 11.28 32.09 -19.79
C ASN A 117 11.74 33.45 -20.33
N ALA A 118 10.91 34.15 -21.12
CA ALA A 118 11.27 35.44 -21.69
C ALA A 118 11.25 36.55 -20.65
N SER A 119 12.11 37.57 -20.82
CA SER A 119 12.11 38.75 -19.95
C SER A 119 10.87 39.60 -20.19
N LYS A 120 10.23 40.03 -19.09
CA LYS A 120 9.09 40.97 -19.11
C LYS A 120 9.44 42.35 -19.67
N GLU A 121 10.72 42.70 -19.66
CA GLU A 121 11.23 43.97 -20.22
C GLU A 121 11.39 43.91 -21.75
N HIS A 122 11.31 42.71 -22.34
CA HIS A 122 11.43 42.55 -23.79
C HIS A 122 10.24 43.23 -24.50
N PRO A 123 10.46 44.05 -25.56
CA PRO A 123 9.40 44.82 -26.21
C PRO A 123 8.20 44.00 -26.69
N ARG A 124 8.45 42.74 -27.08
CA ARG A 124 7.44 41.80 -27.60
C ARG A 124 6.92 40.80 -26.57
N TYR A 125 7.26 40.96 -25.28
CA TYR A 125 6.72 40.08 -24.23
C TYR A 125 5.19 40.19 -24.13
N HIS A 126 4.64 41.40 -24.28
CA HIS A 126 3.18 41.59 -24.24
C HIS A 126 2.47 40.82 -25.36
N SER A 127 3.06 40.78 -26.55
CA SER A 127 2.51 40.01 -27.68
C SER A 127 2.48 38.50 -27.41
N LEU A 128 3.42 37.96 -26.62
CA LEU A 128 3.36 36.56 -26.18
C LEU A 128 2.14 36.31 -25.27
N GLU A 129 1.91 37.21 -24.31
CA GLU A 129 0.77 37.10 -23.41
C GLU A 129 -0.56 37.23 -24.16
N GLU A 130 -0.66 38.19 -25.08
CA GLU A 130 -1.85 38.38 -25.92
C GLU A 130 -2.14 37.16 -26.79
N ASN A 131 -1.14 36.62 -27.49
CA ASN A 131 -1.30 35.44 -28.34
C ASN A 131 -1.67 34.18 -27.53
N LEU A 132 -1.07 34.02 -26.35
CA LEU A 132 -1.42 32.94 -25.43
C LEU A 132 -2.88 33.06 -24.97
N GLN A 133 -3.30 34.25 -24.54
CA GLN A 133 -4.67 34.50 -24.07
C GLN A 133 -5.69 34.32 -25.20
N HIS A 134 -5.40 34.84 -26.39
CA HIS A 134 -6.26 34.72 -27.57
C HIS A 134 -6.46 33.25 -27.95
N LEU A 135 -5.37 32.48 -28.07
CA LEU A 135 -5.45 31.06 -28.44
C LEU A 135 -6.14 30.23 -27.35
N TYR A 136 -5.91 30.54 -26.08
CA TYR A 136 -6.59 29.88 -24.97
C TYR A 136 -8.11 30.13 -24.99
N HIS A 137 -8.55 31.39 -25.13
CA HIS A 137 -9.97 31.75 -25.06
C HIS A 137 -10.76 31.37 -26.31
N ASN A 138 -10.20 31.58 -27.51
CA ASN A 138 -10.96 31.44 -28.76
C ASN A 138 -10.89 30.02 -29.35
N VAL A 139 -9.91 29.20 -28.94
CA VAL A 139 -9.67 27.88 -29.53
C VAL A 139 -9.78 26.77 -28.49
N ILE A 140 -9.07 26.88 -27.37
CA ILE A 140 -8.98 25.78 -26.40
C ILE A 140 -10.19 25.73 -25.48
N LEU A 141 -10.68 26.88 -25.00
CA LEU A 141 -11.86 26.94 -24.13
C LEU A 141 -13.11 26.31 -24.77
N PRO A 142 -13.43 26.55 -26.06
CA PRO A 142 -14.56 25.92 -26.73
C PRO A 142 -14.39 24.41 -26.96
N ILE A 143 -13.16 23.94 -27.25
CA ILE A 143 -12.88 22.50 -27.43
C ILE A 143 -13.02 21.73 -26.10
N ASN A 144 -12.55 22.34 -25.00
CA ASN A 144 -12.64 21.78 -23.65
C ASN A 144 -13.95 22.15 -22.94
N GLY A 145 -14.81 22.91 -23.62
CA GLY A 145 -16.14 23.33 -23.18
C GLY A 145 -17.07 22.14 -23.11
N HIS A 146 -16.97 21.40 -22.01
CA HIS A 146 -18.07 20.64 -21.42
C HIS A 146 -18.17 19.15 -21.76
N LEU A 147 -17.16 18.41 -21.34
CA LEU A 147 -17.35 17.01 -20.91
C LEU A 147 -18.60 16.88 -20.00
N MET A 148 -18.82 17.82 -19.08
CA MET A 148 -19.96 17.82 -18.15
C MET A 148 -21.31 18.26 -18.75
N GLU A 149 -21.34 18.90 -19.93
CA GLU A 149 -22.60 19.12 -20.66
C GLU A 149 -22.94 17.92 -21.54
N ARG A 150 -21.92 17.20 -22.03
CA ARG A 150 -22.11 15.96 -22.80
C ARG A 150 -22.41 14.75 -21.92
N LEU A 151 -21.91 14.72 -20.68
CA LEU A 151 -22.21 13.67 -19.71
C LEU A 151 -23.50 13.98 -18.96
N ASP A 152 -24.43 13.04 -18.98
CA ASP A 152 -25.59 13.06 -18.09
C ASP A 152 -25.11 13.13 -16.63
N LYS A 153 -25.78 13.95 -15.82
CA LYS A 153 -25.53 14.09 -14.38
C LYS A 153 -25.50 12.74 -13.66
N ARG A 154 -26.30 11.76 -14.09
CA ARG A 154 -26.30 10.39 -13.51
C ARG A 154 -24.97 9.68 -13.72
N ILE A 155 -24.41 9.78 -14.94
CA ILE A 155 -23.14 9.14 -15.29
C ILE A 155 -22.00 9.87 -14.57
N ALA A 156 -22.01 11.20 -14.55
CA ALA A 156 -21.04 11.99 -13.81
C ALA A 156 -21.06 11.64 -12.30
N ASN A 157 -22.24 11.54 -11.68
CA ASN A 157 -22.39 11.11 -10.29
C ASN A 157 -21.83 9.71 -10.07
N HIS A 158 -22.08 8.78 -10.98
CA HIS A 158 -21.54 7.43 -10.88
C HIS A 158 -20.01 7.42 -10.97
N ILE A 159 -19.43 8.12 -11.95
CA ILE A 159 -17.97 8.23 -12.11
C ILE A 159 -17.33 8.79 -10.84
N PHE A 160 -17.82 9.95 -10.36
CA PHE A 160 -17.25 10.56 -9.17
C PHE A 160 -17.51 9.74 -7.90
N SER A 161 -18.60 8.95 -7.85
CA SER A 161 -18.89 8.08 -6.70
C SER A 161 -17.84 6.99 -6.51
N LEU A 162 -17.18 6.56 -7.59
CA LEU A 162 -16.11 5.54 -7.56
C LEU A 162 -14.77 6.10 -7.05
N LEU A 163 -14.58 7.42 -7.10
CA LEU A 163 -13.35 8.07 -6.67
C LEU A 163 -13.37 8.35 -5.15
N PRO A 164 -12.24 8.21 -4.43
CA PRO A 164 -12.12 8.64 -3.04
C PRO A 164 -12.12 10.18 -2.93
N LEU A 165 -12.44 10.71 -1.74
CA LEU A 165 -12.54 12.17 -1.51
C LEU A 165 -11.30 12.93 -1.97
N ARG A 166 -10.10 12.41 -1.71
CA ARG A 166 -8.82 13.03 -2.12
C ARG A 166 -8.80 13.28 -3.63
N ASP A 167 -9.14 12.28 -4.41
CA ASP A 167 -9.09 12.34 -5.87
C ASP A 167 -10.20 13.25 -6.40
N ARG A 168 -11.38 13.26 -5.78
CA ARG A 168 -12.45 14.22 -6.10
C ARG A 168 -12.00 15.67 -5.84
N VAL A 169 -11.27 15.94 -4.75
CA VAL A 169 -10.72 17.28 -4.48
C VAL A 169 -9.71 17.67 -5.56
N VAL A 170 -8.85 16.76 -6.01
CA VAL A 170 -7.93 16.99 -7.15
C VAL A 170 -8.72 17.27 -8.43
N CYS A 171 -9.83 16.56 -8.68
CA CYS A 171 -10.72 16.87 -9.80
C CYS A 171 -11.28 18.30 -9.76
N THR A 172 -11.40 18.94 -8.59
CA THR A 172 -11.82 20.35 -8.53
C THR A 172 -10.74 21.34 -9.01
N THR A 173 -9.49 20.92 -9.16
CA THR A 173 -8.41 21.81 -9.63
C THR A 173 -8.25 21.83 -11.14
N THR A 174 -8.96 20.95 -11.87
CA THR A 174 -8.84 20.84 -13.32
C THR A 174 -9.50 22.00 -14.06
N CYS A 175 -10.77 22.31 -13.75
CA CYS A 175 -11.51 23.40 -14.37
C CYS A 175 -12.64 23.93 -13.48
N HIS A 176 -13.15 25.12 -13.83
CA HIS A 176 -14.20 25.81 -13.08
C HIS A 176 -15.53 25.03 -13.05
N THR A 177 -15.89 24.36 -14.16
CA THR A 177 -17.14 23.59 -14.26
C THR A 177 -17.14 22.34 -13.38
N TRP A 178 -16.01 21.63 -13.29
CA TRP A 178 -15.88 20.48 -12.39
C TRP A 178 -15.89 20.91 -10.93
N ARG A 179 -15.22 22.01 -10.62
CA ARG A 179 -15.21 22.59 -9.27
C ARG A 179 -16.63 22.93 -8.79
N THR A 180 -17.39 23.65 -9.61
CA THR A 180 -18.76 24.06 -9.27
C THR A 180 -19.70 22.86 -9.17
N TYR A 181 -19.58 21.88 -10.07
CA TYR A 181 -20.34 20.64 -10.02
C TYR A 181 -20.05 19.81 -8.76
N LEU A 182 -18.78 19.53 -8.48
CA LEU A 182 -18.40 18.66 -7.36
C LEU A 182 -18.76 19.28 -6.00
N PHE A 183 -18.63 20.59 -5.83
CA PHE A 183 -19.02 21.23 -4.57
C PHE A 183 -20.55 21.32 -4.38
N SER A 184 -21.32 21.41 -5.46
CA SER A 184 -22.79 21.37 -5.38
C SER A 184 -23.37 19.95 -5.26
N TRP A 185 -22.59 18.91 -5.61
CA TRP A 185 -23.04 17.53 -5.57
C TRP A 185 -22.97 16.92 -4.16
N GLU A 186 -24.10 16.48 -3.62
CA GLU A 186 -24.21 15.84 -2.30
C GLU A 186 -23.27 14.64 -2.14
N GLY A 187 -23.06 13.86 -3.21
CA GLY A 187 -22.19 12.69 -3.24
C GLY A 187 -20.73 12.96 -2.85
N MET A 188 -20.26 14.20 -3.06
CA MET A 188 -18.93 14.66 -2.70
C MET A 188 -18.63 14.41 -1.22
N TRP A 189 -19.63 14.63 -0.37
CA TRP A 189 -19.49 14.71 1.09
C TRP A 189 -19.90 13.42 1.83
N HIS A 190 -20.36 12.39 1.11
CA HIS A 190 -20.86 11.15 1.73
C HIS A 190 -19.79 10.41 2.55
N HIS A 191 -18.56 10.36 2.04
CA HIS A 191 -17.45 9.60 2.61
C HIS A 191 -16.27 10.52 2.89
N LEU A 192 -16.17 11.01 4.12
CA LEU A 192 -15.07 11.86 4.55
C LEU A 192 -13.93 11.01 5.09
N ARG A 193 -12.75 11.13 4.47
CA ARG A 193 -11.53 10.47 4.95
C ARG A 193 -10.43 11.49 5.15
N PHE A 194 -9.96 11.61 6.39
CA PHE A 194 -8.86 12.48 6.78
C PHE A 194 -7.64 11.64 7.13
N THR A 195 -6.48 12.05 6.65
CA THR A 195 -5.18 11.41 6.94
C THR A 195 -4.22 12.42 7.57
N SER A 196 -3.25 11.96 8.34
CA SER A 196 -2.19 12.81 8.92
C SER A 196 -1.51 13.71 7.89
N GLY A 197 -1.09 14.91 8.31
CA GLY A 197 -0.32 15.84 7.47
C GLY A 197 -1.16 16.88 6.72
N ILE A 198 -2.45 17.01 7.06
CA ILE A 198 -3.27 18.13 6.58
C ILE A 198 -3.02 19.33 7.49
N SER A 199 -2.68 20.50 6.92
CA SER A 199 -2.52 21.73 7.69
C SER A 199 -3.84 22.23 8.25
N SER A 200 -3.81 22.96 9.37
CA SER A 200 -5.00 23.54 9.99
C SER A 200 -5.76 24.47 9.04
N GLN A 201 -5.04 25.32 8.31
CA GLN A 201 -5.62 26.23 7.31
C GLN A 201 -6.37 25.49 6.20
N CYS A 202 -5.84 24.34 5.76
CA CYS A 202 -6.51 23.50 4.77
C CYS A 202 -7.78 22.86 5.32
N LEU A 203 -7.79 22.43 6.59
CA LEU A 203 -9.00 21.93 7.26
C LEU A 203 -10.05 23.03 7.39
N ASP A 204 -9.67 24.20 7.91
CA ASP A 204 -10.60 25.32 8.11
C ASP A 204 -11.23 25.77 6.79
N SER A 205 -10.44 25.91 5.73
CA SER A 205 -10.95 26.28 4.41
C SER A 205 -11.89 25.22 3.81
N LEU A 206 -11.65 23.94 4.08
CA LEU A 206 -12.53 22.85 3.66
C LEU A 206 -13.84 22.86 4.44
N PHE A 207 -13.79 22.97 5.77
CA PHE A 207 -15.00 23.04 6.61
C PHE A 207 -15.83 24.30 6.34
N MET A 208 -15.20 25.42 6.00
CA MET A 208 -15.90 26.63 5.55
C MET A 208 -16.69 26.40 4.25
N ARG A 209 -16.12 25.65 3.30
CA ARG A 209 -16.84 25.28 2.06
C ARG A 209 -17.93 24.25 2.29
N MET A 210 -17.78 23.43 3.33
CA MET A 210 -18.75 22.37 3.67
C MET A 210 -19.87 22.83 4.61
N LYS A 211 -19.86 24.06 5.11
CA LYS A 211 -20.71 24.52 6.23
C LYS A 211 -22.20 24.15 6.11
N ASP A 212 -22.74 24.14 4.89
CA ASP A 212 -24.15 23.86 4.61
C ASP A 212 -24.43 22.40 4.18
N HIS A 213 -23.38 21.56 4.08
CA HIS A 213 -23.42 20.17 3.61
C HIS A 213 -23.19 19.13 4.73
N GLY A 214 -23.70 19.38 5.93
CA GLY A 214 -23.58 18.43 7.06
C GLY A 214 -24.45 17.18 6.96
N ASP A 215 -25.67 17.30 6.43
CA ASP A 215 -26.65 16.20 6.29
C ASP A 215 -26.25 15.07 5.31
N PRO A 216 -25.58 15.30 4.17
CA PRO A 216 -25.17 14.22 3.27
C PRO A 216 -24.00 13.36 3.81
N VAL A 217 -23.36 13.75 4.92
CA VAL A 217 -22.22 13.01 5.49
C VAL A 217 -22.70 11.71 6.14
N LYS A 218 -22.38 10.58 5.50
CA LYS A 218 -22.75 9.24 5.99
C LYS A 218 -21.63 8.53 6.72
N THR A 219 -20.38 8.68 6.28
CA THR A 219 -19.23 8.02 6.93
C THR A 219 -18.08 8.99 7.13
N CYS A 220 -17.45 8.94 8.30
CA CYS A 220 -16.24 9.70 8.59
C CYS A 220 -15.14 8.78 9.11
N THR A 221 -13.96 8.86 8.49
CA THR A 221 -12.75 8.12 8.87
C THR A 221 -11.60 9.08 9.12
N ILE A 222 -11.05 9.06 10.33
CA ILE A 222 -9.90 9.87 10.74
C ILE A 222 -8.73 8.92 10.99
N ALA A 223 -7.75 8.93 10.08
CA ALA A 223 -6.54 8.12 10.16
C ALA A 223 -5.33 9.01 10.51
N ALA A 224 -5.07 9.16 11.80
CA ALA A 224 -3.93 9.91 12.31
C ALA A 224 -2.69 9.01 12.48
N LYS A 225 -1.51 9.51 12.09
CA LYS A 225 -0.23 8.87 12.40
C LYS A 225 0.07 9.05 13.89
N ARG A 226 0.90 8.18 14.47
CA ARG A 226 1.23 8.14 15.91
C ARG A 226 1.63 9.48 16.55
N HIS A 227 2.13 10.45 15.77
CA HIS A 227 2.59 11.75 16.29
C HIS A 227 1.57 12.90 16.09
N ASP A 228 0.43 12.65 15.45
CA ASP A 228 -0.55 13.68 15.07
C ASP A 228 -1.81 13.64 15.95
N PHE A 229 -1.67 14.00 17.23
CA PHE A 229 -2.74 13.86 18.25
C PHE A 229 -3.82 14.95 18.20
N ASP A 230 -3.57 16.07 17.53
CA ASP A 230 -4.49 17.21 17.48
C ASP A 230 -5.48 17.15 16.31
N LEU A 231 -5.24 16.29 15.33
CA LEU A 231 -6.07 16.15 14.14
C LEU A 231 -7.49 15.65 14.47
N ALA A 232 -7.59 14.56 15.23
CA ALA A 232 -8.87 13.95 15.60
C ALA A 232 -9.81 14.88 16.38
N PRO A 233 -9.39 15.54 17.48
CA PRO A 233 -10.30 16.39 18.26
C PRO A 233 -10.80 17.58 17.45
N ARG A 234 -9.96 18.19 16.60
CA ARG A 234 -10.38 19.32 15.74
C ARG A 234 -11.41 18.91 14.70
N ILE A 235 -11.18 17.80 13.98
CA ILE A 235 -12.14 17.32 12.98
C ILE A 235 -13.48 17.00 13.66
N LEU A 236 -13.45 16.35 14.82
CA LEU A 236 -14.67 16.05 15.58
C LEU A 236 -15.39 17.31 16.07
N GLU A 237 -14.65 18.35 16.48
CA GLU A 237 -15.21 19.66 16.80
C GLU A 237 -15.92 20.28 15.60
N HIS A 238 -15.30 20.29 14.41
CA HIS A 238 -15.93 20.80 13.20
C HIS A 238 -17.15 19.97 12.76
N LEU A 239 -17.13 18.65 12.93
CA LEU A 239 -18.29 17.80 12.62
C LEU A 239 -19.48 18.11 13.54
N VAL A 240 -19.23 18.39 14.82
CA VAL A 240 -20.27 18.67 15.82
C VAL A 240 -20.75 20.12 15.75
N LEU A 241 -19.84 21.10 15.82
CA LEU A 241 -20.18 22.53 15.89
C LEU A 241 -20.38 23.16 14.52
N GLY A 242 -19.52 22.82 13.56
CA GLY A 242 -19.51 23.41 12.22
C GLY A 242 -20.61 22.84 11.33
N LEU A 243 -20.53 21.53 11.05
CA LEU A 243 -21.42 20.83 10.13
C LEU A 243 -22.72 20.34 10.77
N LYS A 244 -22.70 20.13 12.09
CA LYS A 244 -23.83 19.58 12.86
C LYS A 244 -24.39 18.29 12.24
N CYS A 245 -23.53 17.32 11.90
CA CYS A 245 -23.92 16.11 11.18
C CYS A 245 -24.99 15.30 11.95
N ARG A 246 -26.13 15.00 11.30
CA ARG A 246 -27.28 14.26 11.89
C ARG A 246 -27.58 12.91 11.24
N ASN A 247 -26.90 12.57 10.14
CA ASN A 247 -27.15 11.36 9.36
C ASN A 247 -25.92 10.45 9.23
N LEU A 248 -25.04 10.49 10.23
CA LEU A 248 -23.82 9.70 10.24
C LEU A 248 -24.17 8.23 10.52
N GLU A 249 -23.78 7.34 9.62
CA GLU A 249 -23.95 5.89 9.70
C GLU A 249 -22.69 5.18 10.23
N ALA A 250 -21.50 5.70 9.93
CA ALA A 250 -20.24 5.11 10.38
C ALA A 250 -19.19 6.15 10.82
N LEU A 251 -18.52 5.89 11.94
CA LEU A 251 -17.43 6.70 12.46
C LEU A 251 -16.21 5.83 12.76
N SER A 252 -15.05 6.21 12.24
CA SER A 252 -13.75 5.60 12.54
C SER A 252 -12.74 6.67 12.95
N VAL A 253 -12.14 6.53 14.13
CA VAL A 253 -11.19 7.51 14.68
C VAL A 253 -9.96 6.78 15.21
N ASP A 254 -8.79 7.12 14.66
CA ASP A 254 -7.47 6.66 15.13
C ASP A 254 -6.84 7.69 16.08
N ASN A 255 -5.99 7.22 17.00
CA ASN A 255 -5.37 7.99 18.09
C ASN A 255 -6.38 8.79 18.95
N CYS A 256 -7.37 8.10 19.52
CA CYS A 256 -8.33 8.76 20.42
C CYS A 256 -7.68 9.20 21.73
N ASN A 257 -7.79 10.49 22.06
CA ASN A 257 -7.34 11.07 23.32
C ASN A 257 -8.54 11.49 24.21
N ILE A 258 -8.27 12.01 25.41
CA ILE A 258 -9.32 12.44 26.34
C ILE A 258 -10.18 13.55 25.70
N LYS A 259 -9.58 14.44 24.91
CA LYS A 259 -10.29 15.54 24.23
C LYS A 259 -11.25 15.04 23.15
N THR A 260 -10.93 13.96 22.43
CA THR A 260 -11.83 13.40 21.40
C THR A 260 -13.10 12.80 21.99
N THR A 261 -13.04 12.32 23.23
CA THR A 261 -14.13 11.57 23.88
C THR A 261 -15.40 12.38 24.04
N GLN A 262 -15.28 13.62 24.50
CA GLN A 262 -16.44 14.49 24.67
C GLN A 262 -17.12 14.78 23.32
N TRP A 263 -16.32 14.97 22.26
CA TRP A 263 -16.84 15.19 20.92
C TRP A 263 -17.50 13.95 20.34
N ILE A 264 -16.90 12.76 20.53
CA ILE A 264 -17.50 11.48 20.13
C ILE A 264 -18.85 11.30 20.80
N ILE A 265 -18.96 11.49 22.11
CA ILE A 265 -20.24 11.35 22.84
C ILE A 265 -21.30 12.32 22.31
N ARG A 266 -20.92 13.59 22.08
CA ARG A 266 -21.84 14.59 21.51
C ARG A 266 -22.30 14.19 20.09
N LEU A 267 -21.37 13.75 19.25
CA LEU A 267 -21.66 13.31 17.89
C LEU A 267 -22.58 12.08 17.88
N LEU A 268 -22.34 11.12 18.78
CA LEU A 268 -23.18 9.93 18.95
C LEU A 268 -24.59 10.28 19.41
N ARG A 269 -24.74 11.21 20.37
CA ARG A 269 -26.05 11.71 20.81
C ARG A 269 -26.87 12.35 19.68
N MET A 270 -26.20 12.97 18.71
CA MET A 270 -26.86 13.54 17.52
C MET A 270 -27.28 12.47 16.50
N ASN A 271 -26.64 11.30 16.51
CA ASN A 271 -26.76 10.26 15.48
C ASN A 271 -27.27 8.91 16.04
N ILE A 272 -28.01 8.93 17.16
CA ILE A 272 -28.46 7.72 17.89
C ILE A 272 -29.22 6.72 16.99
N LYS A 273 -30.00 7.23 16.02
CA LYS A 273 -30.84 6.40 15.14
C LYS A 273 -30.12 5.93 13.87
N THR A 274 -29.07 6.62 13.46
CA THR A 274 -28.44 6.43 12.14
C THR A 274 -27.14 5.64 12.26
N ILE A 275 -26.43 5.75 13.38
CA ILE A 275 -25.13 5.12 13.53
C ILE A 275 -25.25 3.60 13.64
N LYS A 276 -24.53 2.91 12.76
CA LYS A 276 -24.46 1.45 12.67
C LYS A 276 -23.05 0.93 12.97
N SER A 277 -22.01 1.71 12.65
CA SER A 277 -20.62 1.29 12.82
C SER A 277 -19.80 2.33 13.60
N LEU A 278 -19.10 1.89 14.63
CA LEU A 278 -18.14 2.71 15.38
C LEU A 278 -16.80 1.98 15.49
N ALA A 279 -15.72 2.67 15.14
CA ALA A 279 -14.36 2.18 15.30
C ALA A 279 -13.50 3.21 16.02
N LEU A 280 -13.02 2.89 17.21
CA LEU A 280 -12.06 3.69 17.96
C LEU A 280 -10.74 2.93 18.01
N ILE A 281 -9.71 3.49 17.38
CA ILE A 281 -8.41 2.84 17.17
C ILE A 281 -7.34 3.58 17.98
N LYS A 282 -6.43 2.84 18.62
CA LYS A 282 -5.37 3.38 19.51
C LYS A 282 -5.90 4.36 20.56
N VAL A 283 -6.84 3.86 21.36
CA VAL A 283 -7.51 4.60 22.43
C VAL A 283 -6.65 4.55 23.70
N ALA A 284 -6.42 5.71 24.33
CA ALA A 284 -5.75 5.76 25.64
C ALA A 284 -6.57 5.06 26.75
N GLN A 285 -5.92 4.43 27.72
CA GLN A 285 -6.52 3.55 28.74
C GLN A 285 -7.72 4.11 29.52
N GLN A 286 -7.83 5.43 29.65
CA GLN A 286 -8.87 6.09 30.45
C GLN A 286 -10.30 6.03 29.85
N LEU A 287 -10.47 5.41 28.67
CA LEU A 287 -11.71 5.47 27.88
C LEU A 287 -12.57 4.18 27.93
N TYR A 288 -12.26 3.23 28.81
CA TYR A 288 -13.13 2.08 29.08
C TYR A 288 -14.60 2.46 29.39
N PRO A 289 -14.88 3.53 30.18
CA PRO A 289 -16.25 4.00 30.43
C PRO A 289 -16.99 4.48 29.18
N VAL A 290 -16.27 4.85 28.11
CA VAL A 290 -16.86 5.30 26.85
C VAL A 290 -17.56 4.14 26.15
N ILE A 291 -17.04 2.91 26.26
CA ILE A 291 -17.66 1.72 25.65
C ILE A 291 -19.08 1.54 26.21
N HIS A 292 -19.25 1.54 27.53
CA HIS A 292 -20.56 1.41 28.16
C HIS A 292 -21.49 2.57 27.80
N GLN A 293 -20.99 3.81 27.83
CA GLN A 293 -21.80 4.98 27.45
C GLN A 293 -22.24 4.92 25.98
N VAL A 294 -21.37 4.49 25.06
CA VAL A 294 -21.70 4.32 23.63
C VAL A 294 -22.80 3.27 23.48
N LEU A 295 -22.67 2.13 24.15
CA LEU A 295 -23.62 1.03 24.08
C LEU A 295 -24.99 1.41 24.69
N ASP A 296 -24.99 2.16 25.79
CA ASP A 296 -26.21 2.69 26.41
C ASP A 296 -26.90 3.74 25.53
N LEU A 297 -26.13 4.54 24.79
CA LEU A 297 -26.64 5.59 23.92
C LEU A 297 -27.15 5.06 22.59
N CYS A 298 -26.51 4.04 22.01
CA CYS A 298 -26.73 3.59 20.64
C CYS A 298 -26.95 2.07 20.56
N PRO A 299 -28.14 1.55 20.91
CA PRO A 299 -28.41 0.10 20.92
C PRO A 299 -28.48 -0.52 19.50
N GLY A 300 -28.66 0.31 18.47
CA GLY A 300 -28.72 -0.10 17.06
C GLY A 300 -27.36 -0.32 16.37
N ILE A 301 -26.24 -0.19 17.10
CA ILE A 301 -24.91 -0.43 16.54
C ILE A 301 -24.78 -1.90 16.14
N THR A 302 -24.40 -2.14 14.88
CA THR A 302 -24.19 -3.47 14.32
C THR A 302 -22.71 -3.85 14.28
N SER A 303 -21.79 -2.87 14.27
CA SER A 303 -20.35 -3.09 14.19
C SER A 303 -19.58 -2.19 15.15
N LEU A 304 -18.74 -2.79 15.99
CA LEU A 304 -17.97 -2.10 17.02
C LEU A 304 -16.50 -2.54 17.01
N VAL A 305 -15.58 -1.59 16.85
CA VAL A 305 -14.12 -1.82 16.94
C VAL A 305 -13.56 -0.94 18.03
N PHE A 306 -12.82 -1.54 18.95
CA PHE A 306 -12.07 -0.86 20.00
C PHE A 306 -10.67 -1.45 20.07
N ASP A 307 -9.67 -0.60 19.84
CA ASP A 307 -8.25 -0.95 19.93
C ASP A 307 -7.55 -0.11 21.01
N LEU A 308 -7.07 -0.77 22.06
CA LEU A 308 -6.39 -0.19 23.21
C LEU A 308 -4.87 -0.36 23.07
N HIS A 309 -4.15 0.75 22.99
CA HIS A 309 -2.68 0.75 22.85
C HIS A 309 -2.03 1.51 24.01
N GLU A 310 -1.08 0.89 24.72
CA GLU A 310 -0.15 1.61 25.62
C GLU A 310 1.01 2.18 24.80
N SER A 311 1.35 3.45 25.03
CA SER A 311 2.55 4.06 24.45
C SER A 311 3.80 3.44 25.07
N LEU A 312 4.41 2.48 24.36
CA LEU A 312 5.79 2.11 24.61
C LEU A 312 6.71 3.21 24.05
N ASN A 313 7.50 3.80 24.95
CA ASN A 313 8.66 4.68 24.74
C ASN A 313 8.43 6.21 24.72
N ASP A 314 8.38 6.82 25.91
CA ASP A 314 8.95 8.15 26.10
C ASP A 314 10.37 8.00 26.69
N GLN A 315 11.36 7.79 25.81
CA GLN A 315 12.77 8.16 26.11
C GLN A 315 13.08 9.61 25.71
N HIS A 316 12.09 10.35 25.19
CA HIS A 316 12.18 11.78 25.00
C HIS A 316 11.13 12.45 25.87
N GLY A 317 11.61 13.06 26.96
CA GLY A 317 10.77 13.78 27.90
C GLY A 317 10.01 14.90 27.20
N THR A 318 8.72 14.69 26.97
CA THR A 318 7.75 15.76 26.75
C THR A 318 6.44 15.38 27.45
N GLN A 319 6.23 16.04 28.59
CA GLN A 319 5.02 16.08 29.40
C GLN A 319 4.51 14.73 29.91
N ALA A 320 4.97 14.39 31.11
CA ALA A 320 4.29 13.47 32.01
C ALA A 320 2.80 13.87 32.12
N MET A 321 1.94 13.21 31.36
CA MET A 321 0.51 13.19 31.65
C MET A 321 0.34 12.22 32.81
N ASP A 322 -0.18 12.71 33.94
CA ASP A 322 -0.47 11.90 35.12
C ASP A 322 -1.39 10.72 34.75
N TYR A 323 -0.80 9.53 34.61
CA TYR A 323 -1.49 8.28 34.32
C TYR A 323 -2.22 7.70 35.56
N ASN A 324 -2.34 8.46 36.65
CA ASN A 324 -2.92 8.05 37.93
C ASN A 324 -4.28 8.71 38.23
N SER A 325 -5.24 8.64 37.30
CA SER A 325 -6.64 8.93 37.63
C SER A 325 -7.33 7.68 38.18
N PRO A 326 -8.19 7.78 39.22
CA PRO A 326 -8.86 6.62 39.80
C PRO A 326 -9.70 5.92 38.73
N LYS A 327 -9.46 4.62 38.55
CA LYS A 327 -10.16 3.73 37.62
C LYS A 327 -11.67 3.85 37.85
N VAL A 328 -12.40 4.49 36.93
CA VAL A 328 -13.86 4.53 36.97
C VAL A 328 -14.37 3.19 36.46
N ILE A 329 -14.73 2.34 37.42
CA ILE A 329 -15.20 0.97 37.29
C ILE A 329 -16.66 0.98 36.77
N PRO A 330 -17.02 0.23 35.70
CA PRO A 330 -18.42 -0.08 35.45
C PRO A 330 -18.93 -1.07 36.50
N PRO A 331 -20.15 -0.89 37.04
CA PRO A 331 -20.67 -1.79 38.06
C PRO A 331 -20.88 -3.20 37.48
N VAL A 332 -20.61 -4.22 38.30
CA VAL A 332 -20.85 -5.66 38.04
C VAL A 332 -22.30 -5.95 37.58
N SER A 333 -23.21 -4.99 37.76
CA SER A 333 -24.63 -5.01 37.41
C SER A 333 -24.98 -4.18 36.16
N TRP A 334 -24.05 -3.95 35.22
CA TRP A 334 -24.40 -3.27 33.98
C TRP A 334 -25.42 -4.10 33.18
N ARG A 335 -26.56 -3.49 32.87
CA ARG A 335 -27.58 -4.04 31.97
C ARG A 335 -27.91 -2.98 30.92
N PRO A 336 -27.78 -3.29 29.62
CA PRO A 336 -28.13 -2.34 28.58
C PRO A 336 -29.64 -2.08 28.63
N ARG A 337 -30.04 -0.85 28.31
CA ARG A 337 -31.46 -0.42 28.30
C ARG A 337 -32.29 -1.11 27.22
N ALA A 338 -31.64 -1.67 26.19
CA ALA A 338 -32.24 -2.40 25.09
C ALA A 338 -31.31 -3.54 24.63
N PRO A 339 -31.84 -4.63 24.03
CA PRO A 339 -31.00 -5.68 23.46
C PRO A 339 -30.15 -5.11 22.32
N LEU A 340 -28.86 -5.43 22.33
CA LEU A 340 -27.91 -4.91 21.36
C LEU A 340 -28.07 -5.63 20.03
N ALA A 341 -28.17 -4.89 18.92
CA ALA A 341 -28.20 -5.43 17.56
C ALA A 341 -26.79 -5.76 17.02
N LEU A 342 -25.82 -5.97 17.91
CA LEU A 342 -24.40 -6.06 17.59
C LEU A 342 -24.10 -7.36 16.84
N GLN A 343 -23.59 -7.23 15.61
CA GLN A 343 -23.21 -8.36 14.75
C GLN A 343 -21.70 -8.56 14.69
N LYS A 344 -20.91 -7.49 14.84
CA LYS A 344 -19.43 -7.53 14.77
C LYS A 344 -18.80 -6.81 15.96
N LEU A 345 -17.88 -7.48 16.63
CA LEU A 345 -17.11 -6.90 17.74
C LEU A 345 -15.61 -7.19 17.55
N LYS A 346 -14.77 -6.15 17.55
CA LYS A 346 -13.30 -6.28 17.60
C LYS A 346 -12.78 -5.54 18.82
N LEU A 347 -12.10 -6.27 19.70
CA LEU A 347 -11.45 -5.78 20.90
C LEU A 347 -9.98 -6.16 20.83
N THR A 348 -9.10 -5.17 20.76
CA THR A 348 -7.65 -5.40 20.77
C THR A 348 -7.02 -4.63 21.92
N SER A 349 -6.07 -5.24 22.62
CA SER A 349 -5.42 -4.67 23.78
C SER A 349 -3.97 -5.12 23.89
N ASN A 350 -3.08 -4.14 23.96
CA ASN A 350 -1.65 -4.33 24.18
C ASN A 350 -1.23 -4.12 25.64
N ILE A 351 -2.12 -4.33 26.62
CA ILE A 351 -1.78 -4.11 28.03
C ILE A 351 -0.61 -5.03 28.41
N LEU A 352 0.57 -4.43 28.54
CA LEU A 352 1.80 -5.11 28.92
C LEU A 352 1.81 -5.22 30.43
N ARG A 353 1.53 -6.42 30.93
CA ARG A 353 2.11 -7.03 32.14
C ARG A 353 2.61 -6.08 33.24
N HIS A 354 1.86 -5.09 33.70
CA HIS A 354 2.18 -4.39 34.95
C HIS A 354 0.92 -3.80 35.55
N ASN A 355 0.18 -4.63 36.29
CA ASN A 355 -0.44 -4.18 37.52
C ASN A 355 -0.50 -5.35 38.49
N LYS A 356 0.27 -5.21 39.59
CA LYS A 356 0.29 -6.11 40.74
C LYS A 356 -1.00 -6.03 41.59
N GLU A 357 -2.02 -5.33 41.12
CA GLU A 357 -3.31 -5.18 41.80
C GLU A 357 -4.47 -5.57 40.87
N GLU A 358 -5.29 -6.50 41.38
CA GLU A 358 -6.39 -7.33 40.85
C GLU A 358 -7.51 -6.70 39.97
N ALA A 359 -7.30 -5.60 39.24
CA ALA A 359 -8.42 -4.90 38.60
C ALA A 359 -8.67 -5.28 37.13
N TYR A 360 -9.62 -6.20 36.92
CA TYR A 360 -10.47 -6.44 35.74
C TYR A 360 -9.80 -6.62 34.36
N THR A 361 -9.70 -7.88 33.90
CA THR A 361 -9.26 -8.27 32.56
C THR A 361 -10.38 -8.13 31.52
N ILE A 362 -10.03 -8.04 30.23
CA ILE A 362 -10.98 -8.05 29.09
C ILE A 362 -11.93 -9.25 29.16
N GLY A 363 -11.46 -10.37 29.70
CA GLY A 363 -12.30 -11.54 29.92
C GLY A 363 -13.47 -11.31 30.88
N HIS A 364 -13.32 -10.51 31.93
CA HIS A 364 -14.43 -10.16 32.83
C HIS A 364 -15.44 -9.22 32.16
N PHE A 365 -14.97 -8.28 31.34
CA PHE A 365 -15.86 -7.46 30.51
C PHE A 365 -16.65 -8.31 29.51
N LEU A 366 -16.00 -9.27 28.86
CA LEU A 366 -16.66 -10.13 27.89
C LEU A 366 -17.67 -11.08 28.54
N SER A 367 -17.37 -11.68 29.69
CA SER A 367 -18.31 -12.57 30.37
C SER A 367 -19.59 -11.86 30.81
N THR A 368 -19.51 -10.57 31.14
CA THR A 368 -20.67 -9.73 31.47
C THR A 368 -21.38 -9.17 30.24
N PHE A 369 -20.66 -8.92 29.14
CA PHE A 369 -21.19 -8.30 27.93
C PHE A 369 -21.86 -9.28 26.95
N LEU A 370 -21.26 -10.45 26.73
CA LEU A 370 -21.73 -11.46 25.77
C LEU A 370 -23.18 -11.93 26.00
N PRO A 371 -23.68 -12.08 27.25
CA PRO A 371 -25.09 -12.41 27.50
C PRO A 371 -26.11 -11.45 26.86
N HIS A 372 -25.69 -10.22 26.55
CA HIS A 372 -26.54 -9.19 25.98
C HIS A 372 -26.41 -9.06 24.44
N CYS A 373 -25.62 -9.92 23.78
CA CYS A 373 -25.33 -9.87 22.35
C CYS A 373 -25.72 -11.17 21.60
N PRO A 374 -27.02 -11.51 21.51
CA PRO A 374 -27.47 -12.76 20.87
C PRO A 374 -27.27 -12.78 19.34
N GLU A 375 -27.19 -11.61 18.71
CA GLU A 375 -27.02 -11.43 17.26
C GLU A 375 -25.55 -11.43 16.79
N LEU A 376 -24.61 -11.66 17.71
CA LEU A 376 -23.18 -11.61 17.42
C LEU A 376 -22.79 -12.69 16.41
N CYS A 377 -22.25 -12.24 15.28
CA CYS A 377 -21.85 -13.09 14.16
C CYS A 377 -20.32 -13.18 14.03
N ASN A 378 -19.57 -12.14 14.39
CA ASN A 378 -18.12 -12.11 14.29
C ASN A 378 -17.50 -11.45 15.52
N LEU A 379 -16.57 -12.14 16.17
CA LEU A 379 -15.86 -11.67 17.37
C LEU A 379 -14.35 -11.75 17.15
N VAL A 380 -13.64 -10.65 17.37
CA VAL A 380 -12.18 -10.58 17.34
C VAL A 380 -11.72 -10.08 18.69
N ILE A 381 -10.87 -10.86 19.36
CA ILE A 381 -10.26 -10.54 20.65
C ILE A 381 -8.76 -10.71 20.48
N ARG A 382 -7.99 -9.65 20.73
CA ARG A 382 -6.54 -9.74 20.83
C ARG A 382 -6.07 -9.12 22.15
N GLY A 383 -5.30 -9.85 22.96
CA GLY A 383 -4.79 -9.37 24.25
C GLY A 383 -4.79 -10.45 25.33
N ASP A 384 -4.33 -10.09 26.53
CA ASP A 384 -4.19 -11.03 27.64
C ASP A 384 -5.56 -11.46 28.21
N MET A 385 -5.89 -12.73 28.01
CA MET A 385 -7.13 -13.38 28.43
C MET A 385 -6.89 -14.51 29.45
N THR A 386 -5.65 -14.66 29.94
CA THR A 386 -5.17 -15.84 30.67
C THR A 386 -5.98 -16.23 31.90
N ARG A 387 -6.65 -15.28 32.58
CA ARG A 387 -7.35 -15.52 33.86
C ARG A 387 -8.87 -15.70 33.79
N CYS A 388 -9.52 -15.44 32.64
CA CYS A 388 -11.00 -15.44 32.55
C CYS A 388 -11.53 -16.11 31.28
N LEU A 389 -10.68 -16.88 30.59
CA LEU A 389 -11.00 -17.49 29.30
C LEU A 389 -12.15 -18.51 29.41
N ASP A 390 -12.18 -19.32 30.47
CA ASP A 390 -13.25 -20.30 30.74
C ASP A 390 -14.63 -19.64 30.77
N GLY A 391 -14.77 -18.55 31.54
CA GLY A 391 -16.05 -17.83 31.63
C GLY A 391 -16.47 -17.16 30.32
N VAL A 392 -15.52 -16.79 29.46
CA VAL A 392 -15.81 -16.24 28.13
C VAL A 392 -16.28 -17.32 27.17
N LEU A 393 -15.66 -18.51 27.19
CA LEU A 393 -16.12 -19.65 26.39
C LEU A 393 -17.52 -20.11 26.81
N ASP A 394 -17.79 -20.18 28.12
CA ASP A 394 -19.12 -20.51 28.64
C ASP A 394 -20.16 -19.49 28.16
N ALA A 395 -19.83 -18.20 28.21
CA ALA A 395 -20.71 -17.15 27.72
C ALA A 395 -20.94 -17.23 26.20
N LEU A 396 -19.91 -17.52 25.40
CA LEU A 396 -20.05 -17.70 23.95
C LEU A 396 -20.91 -18.91 23.59
N ASN A 397 -20.74 -20.01 24.31
CA ASN A 397 -21.53 -21.22 24.09
C ASN A 397 -23.00 -21.00 24.45
N ALA A 398 -23.28 -20.34 25.59
CA ALA A 398 -24.64 -20.12 26.07
C ALA A 398 -25.41 -19.01 25.34
N PHE A 399 -24.77 -17.89 24.99
CA PHE A 399 -25.48 -16.66 24.62
C PHE A 399 -25.28 -16.19 23.17
N CYS A 400 -24.32 -16.73 22.42
CA CYS A 400 -24.03 -16.31 21.04
C CYS A 400 -24.29 -17.43 20.00
N PRO A 401 -25.55 -17.80 19.71
CA PRO A 401 -25.88 -18.92 18.82
C PRO A 401 -25.62 -18.63 17.33
N ARG A 402 -25.53 -17.36 16.93
CA ARG A 402 -25.34 -16.94 15.52
C ARG A 402 -23.87 -16.73 15.13
N LEU A 403 -22.93 -17.09 16.00
CA LEU A 403 -21.51 -16.88 15.79
C LEU A 403 -21.02 -17.68 14.56
N LYS A 404 -20.43 -16.97 13.60
CA LYS A 404 -19.87 -17.53 12.35
C LYS A 404 -18.35 -17.36 12.26
N GLY A 405 -17.80 -16.35 12.96
CA GLY A 405 -16.36 -16.12 13.03
C GLY A 405 -15.91 -15.74 14.43
N LEU A 406 -14.77 -16.29 14.84
CA LEU A 406 -14.14 -16.04 16.13
C LEU A 406 -12.63 -15.96 15.93
N VAL A 407 -12.02 -14.84 16.32
CA VAL A 407 -10.56 -14.66 16.37
C VAL A 407 -10.19 -14.40 17.83
N MET A 408 -9.34 -15.25 18.40
CA MET A 408 -8.73 -15.05 19.72
C MET A 408 -7.21 -15.11 19.56
N ASP A 409 -6.49 -14.05 19.92
CA ASP A 409 -5.02 -13.97 19.86
C ASP A 409 -4.46 -13.45 21.20
N GLY A 410 -3.52 -14.17 21.79
CA GLY A 410 -2.94 -13.83 23.10
C GLY A 410 -1.69 -12.94 23.04
N ASP A 411 -1.06 -12.78 21.87
CA ASP A 411 0.26 -12.14 21.75
C ASP A 411 0.16 -10.63 21.48
N GLY A 412 0.81 -9.83 22.33
CA GLY A 412 0.97 -8.37 22.17
C GLY A 412 2.08 -7.96 21.19
N TYR A 413 2.69 -8.90 20.47
CA TYR A 413 3.71 -8.61 19.47
C TYR A 413 3.11 -8.63 18.07
N PHE A 414 2.98 -7.43 17.50
CA PHE A 414 2.59 -7.22 16.11
C PHE A 414 3.45 -8.06 15.17
N HIS A 415 2.84 -8.99 14.43
CA HIS A 415 3.43 -9.53 13.23
C HIS A 415 2.96 -8.70 12.03
N LEU A 416 3.92 -8.12 11.31
CA LEU A 416 3.76 -7.31 10.09
C LEU A 416 3.01 -8.01 8.93
N ASP A 417 2.68 -9.29 9.09
CA ASP A 417 2.08 -10.14 8.04
C ASP A 417 0.64 -10.59 8.35
N ASP A 418 0.00 -10.10 9.41
CA ASP A 418 -1.39 -10.50 9.72
C ASP A 418 -2.40 -9.71 8.85
N PRO A 419 -3.11 -10.34 7.90
CA PRO A 419 -3.93 -9.63 6.90
C PRO A 419 -5.17 -8.91 7.48
N PHE A 420 -5.43 -9.02 8.78
CA PHE A 420 -6.61 -8.50 9.48
C PHE A 420 -6.31 -7.39 10.49
N ASP A 421 -5.10 -6.83 10.46
CA ASP A 421 -4.69 -5.83 11.45
C ASP A 421 -5.58 -4.57 11.42
N SER A 422 -5.99 -4.14 10.23
CA SER A 422 -6.84 -2.95 10.02
C SER A 422 -8.34 -3.24 9.80
N HIS A 423 -8.73 -4.49 9.53
CA HIS A 423 -10.09 -4.84 9.08
C HIS A 423 -10.66 -6.05 9.82
N PHE A 424 -12.00 -6.15 9.89
CA PHE A 424 -12.64 -7.38 10.35
C PHE A 424 -12.29 -8.53 9.40
N PRO A 425 -12.01 -9.74 9.92
CA PRO A 425 -11.89 -10.93 9.08
C PRO A 425 -13.22 -11.22 8.36
N PRO A 426 -13.22 -12.01 7.28
CA PRO A 426 -14.45 -12.49 6.67
C PRO A 426 -15.34 -13.13 7.75
N PHE A 427 -16.67 -13.06 7.56
CA PHE A 427 -17.65 -13.52 8.56
C PHE A 427 -17.52 -15.00 8.96
N SER A 428 -16.66 -15.76 8.30
CA SER A 428 -16.43 -17.20 8.34
C SER A 428 -14.98 -17.54 8.75
N ALA A 429 -14.36 -16.76 9.63
CA ALA A 429 -12.99 -17.01 10.11
C ALA A 429 -12.98 -17.56 11.54
N LEU A 430 -12.34 -18.71 11.75
CA LEU A 430 -12.05 -19.26 13.07
C LEU A 430 -10.53 -19.27 13.29
N THR A 431 -10.04 -18.27 14.02
CA THR A 431 -8.63 -18.14 14.39
C THR A 431 -8.50 -18.26 15.89
N ILE A 432 -7.76 -19.24 16.38
CA ILE A 432 -7.47 -19.40 17.81
C ILE A 432 -5.95 -19.54 17.93
N ARG A 433 -5.30 -18.41 18.23
CA ARG A 433 -3.85 -18.34 18.47
C ARG A 433 -3.63 -18.32 19.98
N THR A 434 -3.10 -19.41 20.50
CA THR A 434 -2.95 -19.64 21.94
C THR A 434 -1.50 -19.51 22.34
N LEU A 435 -1.10 -18.33 22.82
CA LEU A 435 -0.08 -18.23 23.86
C LEU A 435 -0.78 -17.92 25.19
N PHE A 436 -1.60 -18.88 25.66
CA PHE A 436 -2.09 -18.88 27.04
C PHE A 436 -0.97 -19.33 27.98
N LEU A 437 0.13 -18.56 28.03
CA LEU A 437 1.23 -18.84 28.93
C LEU A 437 0.91 -18.30 30.34
N GLN A 438 0.24 -19.13 31.15
CA GLN A 438 0.72 -19.54 32.47
C GLN A 438 -0.21 -20.63 33.06
N GLN A 439 0.42 -21.72 33.51
CA GLN A 439 -0.13 -23.05 33.80
C GLN A 439 -1.20 -23.17 34.91
N ASP A 440 -1.69 -22.08 35.53
CA ASP A 440 -2.28 -22.21 36.87
C ASP A 440 -3.80 -21.89 36.99
N SER A 441 -4.57 -21.72 35.91
CA SER A 441 -5.99 -21.32 36.05
C SER A 441 -7.01 -21.80 35.01
N LEU A 442 -6.70 -22.81 34.20
CA LEU A 442 -7.67 -23.36 33.23
C LEU A 442 -8.33 -24.62 33.79
N SER A 443 -9.65 -24.76 33.58
CA SER A 443 -10.41 -25.92 34.01
C SER A 443 -10.06 -27.20 33.22
N ASP A 444 -10.19 -28.37 33.85
CA ASP A 444 -9.96 -29.68 33.21
C ASP A 444 -10.86 -29.93 31.98
N ASP A 445 -11.98 -29.20 31.84
CA ASP A 445 -12.96 -29.30 30.75
C ASP A 445 -12.76 -28.25 29.62
N PHE A 446 -11.75 -27.39 29.73
CA PHE A 446 -11.50 -26.30 28.78
C PHE A 446 -11.46 -26.78 27.32
N ASP A 447 -10.70 -27.85 27.06
CA ASP A 447 -10.51 -28.42 25.73
C ASP A 447 -11.83 -28.97 25.13
N GLN A 448 -12.71 -29.52 25.97
CA GLN A 448 -14.02 -30.02 25.56
C GLN A 448 -14.95 -28.86 25.18
N LYS A 449 -14.93 -27.77 25.95
CA LYS A 449 -15.71 -26.56 25.67
C LYS A 449 -15.26 -25.89 24.37
N LEU A 450 -13.94 -25.85 24.15
CA LEU A 450 -13.34 -25.34 22.93
C LEU A 450 -13.72 -26.21 21.72
N ALA A 451 -13.66 -27.53 21.87
CA ALA A 451 -14.07 -28.48 20.84
C ALA A 451 -15.56 -28.31 20.49
N ALA A 452 -16.46 -28.24 21.48
CA ALA A 452 -17.88 -28.02 21.25
C ALA A 452 -18.17 -26.72 20.49
N LEU A 453 -17.47 -25.63 20.83
CA LEU A 453 -17.58 -24.36 20.13
C LEU A 453 -17.04 -24.45 18.71
N ALA A 454 -15.88 -25.07 18.52
CA ALA A 454 -15.28 -25.29 17.21
C ALA A 454 -16.23 -26.11 16.32
N MET A 455 -16.82 -27.18 16.85
CA MET A 455 -17.80 -28.02 16.15
C MET A 455 -19.01 -27.23 15.64
N ARG A 456 -19.52 -26.29 16.44
CA ARG A 456 -20.67 -25.45 16.08
C ARG A 456 -20.34 -24.47 14.93
N ILE A 457 -19.13 -23.93 14.90
CA ILE A 457 -18.72 -22.91 13.93
C ILE A 457 -18.19 -23.56 12.64
N ALA A 458 -17.50 -24.70 12.77
CA ALA A 458 -16.76 -25.41 11.73
C ALA A 458 -17.44 -25.55 10.36
N PRO A 459 -18.75 -25.88 10.23
CA PRO A 459 -19.37 -26.13 8.94
C PRO A 459 -19.38 -24.91 8.00
N ARG A 460 -19.19 -23.70 8.54
CA ARG A 460 -19.26 -22.42 7.82
C ARG A 460 -17.91 -21.69 7.76
N VAL A 461 -16.82 -22.30 8.24
CA VAL A 461 -15.50 -21.67 8.31
C VAL A 461 -14.79 -21.76 6.96
N GLN A 462 -14.35 -20.61 6.46
CA GLN A 462 -13.54 -20.46 5.25
C GLN A 462 -12.06 -20.20 5.58
N TYR A 463 -11.77 -19.67 6.77
CA TYR A 463 -10.41 -19.40 7.24
C TYR A 463 -10.18 -20.03 8.62
N LEU A 464 -9.26 -20.98 8.71
CA LEU A 464 -8.89 -21.67 9.95
C LEU A 464 -7.44 -21.34 10.29
N ASN A 465 -7.18 -20.81 11.49
CA ASN A 465 -5.82 -20.53 11.96
C ASN A 465 -5.67 -20.97 13.42
N PHE A 466 -4.96 -22.06 13.66
CA PHE A 466 -4.82 -22.70 14.96
C PHE A 466 -3.35 -22.88 15.32
N ASP A 467 -3.00 -22.60 16.58
CA ASP A 467 -1.74 -23.08 17.15
C ASP A 467 -1.96 -24.51 17.71
N ILE A 468 -1.06 -25.46 17.42
CA ILE A 468 -1.13 -26.84 17.94
C ILE A 468 -0.49 -26.86 19.33
N THR A 469 -1.30 -26.76 20.38
CA THR A 469 -0.90 -26.94 21.79
C THR A 469 -1.59 -28.15 22.40
N SER A 470 -1.13 -28.64 23.56
CA SER A 470 -1.77 -29.71 24.33
C SER A 470 -3.27 -29.46 24.54
N GLN A 471 -3.65 -28.21 24.80
CA GLN A 471 -5.02 -27.74 25.02
C GLN A 471 -5.91 -27.62 23.76
N SER A 472 -5.33 -27.79 22.57
CA SER A 472 -6.04 -27.63 21.28
C SER A 472 -6.32 -28.96 20.58
N GLN A 473 -5.78 -30.08 21.09
CA GLN A 473 -5.80 -31.38 20.43
C GLN A 473 -7.21 -31.93 20.25
N LEU A 474 -8.06 -31.83 21.27
CA LEU A 474 -9.47 -32.27 21.18
C LEU A 474 -10.29 -31.41 20.22
N ALA A 475 -10.04 -30.10 20.17
CA ALA A 475 -10.69 -29.21 19.21
C ALA A 475 -10.27 -29.55 17.76
N LEU A 476 -8.99 -29.81 17.52
CA LEU A 476 -8.50 -30.24 16.20
C LEU A 476 -9.06 -31.61 15.78
N LYS A 477 -9.17 -32.56 16.72
CA LYS A 477 -9.80 -33.85 16.47
C LYS A 477 -11.27 -33.68 16.10
N ALA A 478 -12.01 -32.87 16.85
CA ALA A 478 -13.42 -32.59 16.57
C ALA A 478 -13.61 -31.87 15.21
N LEU A 479 -12.69 -30.98 14.84
CA LEU A 479 -12.67 -30.34 13.53
C LEU A 479 -12.43 -31.33 12.38
N ALA A 480 -11.57 -32.33 12.59
CA ALA A 480 -11.34 -33.41 11.63
C ALA A 480 -12.59 -34.29 11.43
N GLU A 481 -13.34 -34.58 12.50
CA GLU A 481 -14.51 -35.45 12.46
C GLU A 481 -15.71 -34.84 11.71
N ILE A 482 -15.94 -33.52 11.85
CA ILE A 482 -17.12 -32.85 11.29
C ILE A 482 -17.05 -32.64 9.78
N LYS A 483 -15.84 -32.68 9.22
CA LYS A 483 -15.52 -32.30 7.84
C LYS A 483 -15.88 -30.83 7.59
N THR A 484 -14.90 -30.00 7.21
CA THR A 484 -15.06 -28.56 6.97
C THR A 484 -15.13 -28.29 5.47
N PRO A 485 -16.29 -28.47 4.81
CA PRO A 485 -16.37 -28.47 3.35
C PRO A 485 -16.14 -27.09 2.72
N GLU A 486 -16.35 -26.01 3.46
CA GLU A 486 -16.21 -24.63 2.96
C GLU A 486 -14.81 -24.03 3.20
N LEU A 487 -13.86 -24.80 3.75
CA LEU A 487 -12.55 -24.27 4.10
C LEU A 487 -11.73 -23.89 2.86
N GLU A 488 -11.27 -22.64 2.81
CA GLU A 488 -10.40 -22.13 1.75
C GLU A 488 -8.95 -21.91 2.22
N ASN A 489 -8.75 -21.52 3.49
CA ASN A 489 -7.44 -21.21 4.05
C ASN A 489 -7.23 -21.96 5.36
N LEU A 490 -6.16 -22.75 5.43
CA LEU A 490 -5.74 -23.50 6.61
C LEU A 490 -4.36 -23.02 7.08
N ILE A 491 -4.24 -22.65 8.34
CA ILE A 491 -2.99 -22.26 8.98
C ILE A 491 -2.85 -23.05 10.29
N LEU A 492 -1.81 -23.87 10.40
CA LEU A 492 -1.45 -24.61 11.61
C LEU A 492 -0.03 -24.23 12.03
N LEU A 493 0.13 -23.80 13.28
CA LEU A 493 1.39 -23.23 13.77
C LEU A 493 1.80 -23.92 15.09
N LEU A 494 3.09 -24.15 15.29
CA LEU A 494 3.66 -24.64 16.56
C LEU A 494 4.75 -23.66 17.02
N ARG A 495 4.36 -22.65 17.81
CA ARG A 495 5.22 -21.50 18.12
C ARG A 495 6.06 -21.60 19.40
N HIS A 496 5.68 -22.40 20.41
CA HIS A 496 6.50 -22.57 21.62
C HIS A 496 6.25 -23.94 22.30
N LEU A 497 7.30 -24.76 22.47
CA LEU A 497 7.30 -25.85 23.46
C LEU A 497 7.66 -25.25 24.83
N PRO A 498 6.78 -25.27 25.85
CA PRO A 498 7.25 -25.12 27.22
C PRO A 498 8.19 -26.29 27.53
N ARG A 499 9.31 -26.03 28.22
CA ARG A 499 10.41 -26.98 28.51
C ARG A 499 10.01 -28.30 29.22
N LYS A 500 8.71 -28.53 29.47
CA LYS A 500 8.16 -29.68 30.21
C LYS A 500 7.06 -30.47 29.49
N GLU A 501 6.56 -30.03 28.33
CA GLU A 501 5.55 -30.80 27.59
C GLU A 501 6.19 -31.52 26.41
N ILE A 502 6.35 -32.84 26.54
CA ILE A 502 6.69 -33.73 25.44
C ILE A 502 5.40 -33.95 24.66
N VAL A 503 5.15 -33.14 23.64
CA VAL A 503 4.07 -33.41 22.70
C VAL A 503 4.52 -34.52 21.76
N ASP A 504 3.75 -35.60 21.67
CA ASP A 504 4.02 -36.70 20.73
C ASP A 504 3.88 -36.19 19.29
N GLN A 505 4.99 -36.15 18.56
CA GLN A 505 5.06 -35.60 17.21
C GLN A 505 4.19 -36.41 16.23
N ALA A 506 4.08 -37.73 16.44
CA ALA A 506 3.24 -38.60 15.61
C ALA A 506 1.76 -38.22 15.73
N HIS A 507 1.31 -37.88 16.94
CA HIS A 507 -0.06 -37.45 17.19
C HIS A 507 -0.38 -36.11 16.52
N CYS A 508 0.56 -35.16 16.52
CA CYS A 508 0.40 -33.89 15.79
C CYS A 508 0.28 -34.10 14.27
N ASN A 509 1.06 -35.02 13.70
CA ASN A 509 0.96 -35.38 12.27
C ASN A 509 -0.36 -36.07 11.94
N GLU A 510 -0.85 -36.94 12.81
CA GLU A 510 -2.18 -37.54 12.68
C GLU A 510 -3.30 -36.51 12.71
N LEU A 511 -3.26 -35.55 13.63
CA LEU A 511 -4.24 -34.47 13.72
C LEU A 511 -4.20 -33.57 12.48
N ALA A 512 -3.01 -33.15 12.05
CA ALA A 512 -2.85 -32.34 10.84
C ALA A 512 -3.42 -33.07 9.62
N ARG A 513 -3.10 -34.36 9.46
CA ARG A 513 -3.61 -35.21 8.38
C ARG A 513 -5.13 -35.36 8.45
N ALA A 514 -5.68 -35.62 9.63
CA ALA A 514 -7.11 -35.81 9.82
C ALA A 514 -7.89 -34.52 9.49
N VAL A 515 -7.37 -33.35 9.88
CA VAL A 515 -7.96 -32.05 9.51
C VAL A 515 -7.89 -31.82 8.00
N ILE A 516 -6.74 -32.07 7.36
CA ILE A 516 -6.57 -31.91 5.91
C ILE A 516 -7.52 -32.85 5.14
N GLN A 517 -7.63 -34.12 5.55
CA GLN A 517 -8.54 -35.11 4.95
C GLN A 517 -10.02 -34.78 5.20
N GLY A 518 -10.34 -34.14 6.33
CA GLY A 518 -11.67 -33.65 6.64
C GLY A 518 -12.10 -32.44 5.79
N CYS A 519 -11.16 -31.75 5.15
CA CYS A 519 -11.47 -30.59 4.29
C CYS A 519 -11.94 -31.03 2.90
N SER A 520 -12.75 -30.19 2.24
CA SER A 520 -13.04 -30.41 0.82
C SER A 520 -11.78 -30.16 -0.03
N MET A 521 -11.22 -31.23 -0.57
CA MET A 521 -10.01 -31.23 -1.43
C MET A 521 -10.13 -30.33 -2.69
N THR A 522 -11.34 -29.85 -3.00
CA THR A 522 -11.61 -28.98 -4.16
C THR A 522 -11.64 -27.48 -3.84
N ARG A 523 -11.81 -27.10 -2.56
CA ARG A 523 -11.98 -25.70 -2.14
C ARG A 523 -10.80 -25.12 -1.38
N LEU A 524 -9.94 -25.95 -0.80
CA LEU A 524 -8.75 -25.50 -0.09
C LEU A 524 -7.77 -24.84 -1.06
N LYS A 525 -7.50 -23.55 -0.86
CA LYS A 525 -6.62 -22.72 -1.72
C LYS A 525 -5.29 -22.40 -1.06
N LYS A 526 -5.25 -22.23 0.26
CA LYS A 526 -4.04 -21.89 1.02
C LYS A 526 -3.81 -22.85 2.18
N VAL A 527 -2.59 -23.36 2.31
CA VAL A 527 -2.12 -24.13 3.46
C VAL A 527 -0.84 -23.52 4.00
N THR A 528 -0.79 -23.27 5.31
CA THR A 528 0.39 -22.81 6.03
C THR A 528 0.67 -23.75 7.21
N LEU A 529 1.83 -24.39 7.24
CA LEU A 529 2.26 -25.29 8.32
C LEU A 529 3.61 -24.79 8.85
N HIS A 530 3.63 -24.21 10.06
CA HIS A 530 4.89 -23.72 10.65
C HIS A 530 5.24 -24.42 11.96
N GLY A 531 6.49 -24.85 12.09
CA GLY A 531 7.04 -25.37 13.34
C GLY A 531 6.61 -26.79 13.72
N ILE A 532 5.75 -27.43 12.92
CA ILE A 532 5.32 -28.83 13.09
C ILE A 532 6.40 -29.74 12.48
N SER A 533 6.74 -30.84 13.14
CA SER A 533 7.60 -31.90 12.59
C SER A 533 6.79 -32.70 11.58
N ILE A 534 6.73 -32.22 10.33
CA ILE A 534 5.89 -32.80 9.27
C ILE A 534 6.50 -34.13 8.80
N GLU A 535 5.66 -35.13 8.53
CA GLU A 535 6.04 -36.37 7.84
C GLU A 535 5.59 -36.35 6.37
N ASP A 536 6.25 -37.13 5.51
CA ASP A 536 5.88 -37.31 4.11
C ASP A 536 4.39 -37.71 3.92
N SER A 537 3.83 -38.45 4.88
CA SER A 537 2.42 -38.86 4.90
C SER A 537 1.43 -37.68 4.98
N VAL A 538 1.82 -36.55 5.57
CA VAL A 538 1.01 -35.32 5.64
C VAL A 538 1.11 -34.58 4.31
N LEU A 539 2.29 -34.54 3.68
CA LEU A 539 2.48 -33.93 2.36
C LEU A 539 1.65 -34.64 1.28
N ASP A 540 1.59 -35.97 1.31
CA ASP A 540 0.77 -36.77 0.40
C ASP A 540 -0.74 -36.50 0.55
N SER A 541 -1.17 -36.03 1.72
CA SER A 541 -2.58 -35.69 1.98
C SER A 541 -3.00 -34.31 1.45
N LEU A 542 -2.05 -33.48 0.98
CA LEU A 542 -2.35 -32.13 0.50
C LEU A 542 -3.11 -32.12 -0.84
N PRO A 543 -4.10 -31.22 -1.02
CA PRO A 543 -4.85 -31.14 -2.26
C PRO A 543 -4.03 -30.58 -3.43
N THR A 544 -4.27 -31.13 -4.62
CA THR A 544 -3.58 -30.74 -5.87
C THR A 544 -4.01 -29.38 -6.41
N ALA A 545 -5.16 -28.86 -5.97
CA ALA A 545 -5.73 -27.58 -6.41
C ALA A 545 -5.24 -26.35 -5.62
N LEU A 546 -4.24 -26.51 -4.74
CA LEU A 546 -3.71 -25.42 -3.92
C LEU A 546 -3.10 -24.30 -4.77
N ARG A 547 -3.36 -23.06 -4.36
CA ARG A 547 -2.76 -21.84 -4.93
C ARG A 547 -1.62 -21.31 -4.08
N THR A 548 -1.63 -21.55 -2.77
CA THR A 548 -0.60 -21.07 -1.85
C THR A 548 -0.19 -22.17 -0.87
N LEU A 549 1.11 -22.44 -0.78
CA LEU A 549 1.70 -23.38 0.16
C LEU A 549 2.84 -22.68 0.92
N ASP A 550 2.76 -22.67 2.25
CA ASP A 550 3.76 -22.08 3.12
C ASP A 550 4.18 -23.10 4.19
N LEU A 551 5.41 -23.62 4.09
CA LEU A 551 5.96 -24.64 4.97
C LEU A 551 7.19 -24.08 5.70
N ALA A 552 7.17 -24.13 7.02
CA ALA A 552 8.34 -23.86 7.85
C ALA A 552 8.70 -25.12 8.66
N ILE A 553 9.65 -25.90 8.14
CA ILE A 553 10.07 -27.23 8.60
C ILE A 553 11.22 -27.08 9.61
N LYS A 554 11.05 -27.58 10.85
CA LYS A 554 12.07 -27.51 11.92
C LYS A 554 12.85 -28.82 12.17
N ASP A 555 12.31 -29.97 11.76
CA ASP A 555 12.90 -31.31 12.00
C ASP A 555 13.00 -32.11 10.69
N ASN A 556 13.88 -33.10 10.62
CA ASN A 556 14.27 -33.85 9.41
C ASN A 556 13.36 -35.03 9.01
N ASN A 557 12.12 -35.06 9.49
CA ASN A 557 11.20 -36.15 9.16
C ASN A 557 10.58 -36.03 7.75
N VAL A 558 10.78 -34.89 7.08
CA VAL A 558 10.42 -34.68 5.67
C VAL A 558 11.60 -35.03 4.78
N THR A 559 11.39 -35.89 3.78
CA THR A 559 12.42 -36.18 2.77
C THR A 559 12.31 -35.23 1.58
N SER A 560 13.44 -34.96 0.90
CA SER A 560 13.43 -34.19 -0.36
C SER A 560 12.56 -34.86 -1.43
N GLN A 561 12.54 -36.20 -1.45
CA GLN A 561 11.66 -37.00 -2.31
C GLN A 561 10.18 -36.82 -2.00
N GLY A 562 9.79 -36.70 -0.72
CA GLY A 562 8.42 -36.44 -0.29
C GLY A 562 7.91 -35.09 -0.81
N LEU A 563 8.71 -34.03 -0.68
CA LEU A 563 8.38 -32.71 -1.22
C LEU A 563 8.31 -32.70 -2.75
N GLN A 564 9.21 -33.39 -3.44
CA GLN A 564 9.16 -33.53 -4.90
C GLN A 564 7.86 -34.19 -5.38
N ARG A 565 7.44 -35.28 -4.73
CA ARG A 565 6.17 -35.97 -5.02
C ARG A 565 4.97 -35.06 -4.77
N CYS A 566 5.01 -34.24 -3.72
CA CYS A 566 3.96 -33.29 -3.40
C CYS A 566 3.87 -32.18 -4.46
N LEU A 567 4.98 -31.50 -4.74
CA LEU A 567 5.02 -30.33 -5.63
C LEU A 567 4.74 -30.69 -7.09
N SER A 568 5.22 -31.85 -7.56
CA SER A 568 4.96 -32.32 -8.93
C SER A 568 3.47 -32.51 -9.24
N ARG A 569 2.62 -32.68 -8.21
CA ARG A 569 1.16 -32.79 -8.37
C ARG A 569 0.44 -31.43 -8.38
N MET A 570 1.12 -30.33 -8.05
CA MET A 570 0.52 -29.00 -7.80
C MET A 570 0.68 -28.01 -8.97
N TYR A 571 -0.01 -28.28 -10.08
CA TYR A 571 0.09 -27.46 -11.30
C TYR A 571 -0.54 -26.05 -11.21
N LYS A 572 -1.43 -25.80 -10.24
CA LYS A 572 -2.09 -24.49 -10.02
C LYS A 572 -1.42 -23.62 -8.94
N LEU A 573 -0.26 -24.02 -8.44
CA LEU A 573 0.42 -23.32 -7.35
C LEU A 573 0.94 -21.95 -7.81
N GLU A 574 0.41 -20.89 -7.21
CA GLU A 574 0.78 -19.50 -7.52
C GLU A 574 1.84 -18.96 -6.54
N LYS A 575 1.85 -19.45 -5.30
CA LYS A 575 2.74 -18.99 -4.24
C LYS A 575 3.33 -20.14 -3.45
N LEU A 576 4.65 -20.19 -3.32
CA LEU A 576 5.37 -21.19 -2.54
C LEU A 576 6.34 -20.52 -1.58
N LYS A 577 6.20 -20.80 -0.29
CA LYS A 577 7.16 -20.42 0.76
C LYS A 577 7.69 -21.68 1.43
N LEU A 578 8.99 -21.89 1.34
CA LEU A 578 9.68 -23.01 1.96
C LEU A 578 10.79 -22.49 2.86
N ALA A 579 10.65 -22.71 4.16
CA ALA A 579 11.69 -22.44 5.13
C ALA A 579 12.07 -23.72 5.85
N HIS A 580 13.35 -24.08 5.79
CA HIS A 580 13.87 -25.20 6.54
C HIS A 580 14.84 -24.69 7.61
N GLN A 581 14.65 -25.12 8.86
CA GLN A 581 15.48 -24.79 10.01
C GLN A 581 16.00 -26.10 10.61
N HIS A 582 17.18 -26.57 10.21
CA HIS A 582 17.82 -27.77 10.80
C HIS A 582 19.01 -27.43 11.70
N SER A 583 19.46 -28.42 12.47
CA SER A 583 20.70 -28.33 13.22
C SER A 583 21.92 -28.37 12.27
N PRO A 584 23.03 -27.67 12.54
CA PRO A 584 24.18 -27.58 11.62
C PRO A 584 24.95 -28.91 11.43
N LYS A 585 24.43 -30.04 11.92
CA LYS A 585 25.02 -31.37 11.77
C LYS A 585 24.37 -32.21 10.68
N GLU A 586 23.24 -31.78 10.14
CA GLU A 586 22.39 -32.56 9.24
C GLU A 586 22.33 -31.96 7.83
N GLU A 587 22.11 -32.80 6.83
CA GLU A 587 21.96 -32.41 5.42
C GLU A 587 20.64 -31.66 5.20
N SER A 588 20.68 -30.65 4.33
CA SER A 588 19.51 -29.83 4.05
C SER A 588 18.55 -30.50 3.07
N ILE A 589 17.24 -30.40 3.33
CA ILE A 589 16.19 -30.94 2.44
C ILE A 589 16.12 -30.24 1.06
N ILE A 590 16.69 -29.03 0.94
CA ILE A 590 16.67 -28.25 -0.31
C ILE A 590 17.81 -28.71 -1.23
N ASP A 591 17.56 -29.82 -1.92
CA ASP A 591 18.46 -30.39 -2.92
C ASP A 591 18.21 -29.82 -4.32
N TYR A 592 19.18 -30.02 -5.22
CA TYR A 592 19.07 -29.63 -6.63
C TYR A 592 17.82 -30.19 -7.30
N ASP A 593 17.53 -31.47 -7.09
CA ASP A 593 16.36 -32.13 -7.70
C ASP A 593 15.02 -31.52 -7.24
N LEU A 594 14.95 -31.03 -6.00
CA LEU A 594 13.76 -30.33 -5.50
C LEU A 594 13.60 -28.97 -6.21
N LEU A 595 14.70 -28.23 -6.34
CA LEU A 595 14.70 -26.94 -7.03
C LEU A 595 14.39 -27.07 -8.52
N HIS A 596 14.83 -28.17 -9.15
CA HIS A 596 14.47 -28.50 -10.52
C HIS A 596 12.95 -28.72 -10.68
N VAL A 597 12.29 -29.38 -9.73
CA VAL A 597 10.82 -29.51 -9.75
C VAL A 597 10.14 -28.15 -9.53
N VAL A 598 10.68 -27.31 -8.65
CA VAL A 598 10.16 -25.96 -8.38
C VAL A 598 10.27 -25.05 -9.62
N SER A 599 11.38 -25.14 -10.37
CA SER A 599 11.58 -24.33 -11.59
C SER A 599 10.63 -24.70 -12.72
N GLN A 600 10.08 -25.93 -12.72
CA GLN A 600 9.13 -26.44 -13.71
C GLN A 600 7.66 -26.13 -13.39
N LEU A 601 7.36 -25.46 -12.27
CA LEU A 601 5.97 -25.14 -11.90
C LEU A 601 5.38 -24.06 -12.82
N PRO A 602 4.33 -24.35 -13.61
CA PRO A 602 3.89 -23.47 -14.70
C PRO A 602 3.17 -22.20 -14.23
N SER A 603 2.59 -22.22 -13.03
CA SER A 603 1.72 -21.14 -12.52
C SER A 603 2.38 -20.28 -11.43
N ILE A 604 3.67 -20.48 -11.13
CA ILE A 604 4.32 -19.85 -9.97
C ILE A 604 4.55 -18.34 -10.19
N ILE A 605 4.01 -17.52 -9.28
CA ILE A 605 4.09 -16.05 -9.32
C ILE A 605 4.99 -15.52 -8.20
N GLU A 606 4.93 -16.12 -7.00
CA GLU A 606 5.75 -15.75 -5.84
C GLU A 606 6.48 -16.97 -5.28
N LEU A 607 7.80 -16.85 -5.13
CA LEU A 607 8.66 -17.90 -4.59
C LEU A 607 9.53 -17.36 -3.46
N ASP A 608 9.33 -17.88 -2.25
CA ASP A 608 10.09 -17.52 -1.05
C ASP A 608 10.84 -18.75 -0.53
N LEU A 609 12.17 -18.77 -0.66
CA LEU A 609 13.03 -19.85 -0.20
C LEU A 609 13.93 -19.35 0.93
N PHE A 610 13.92 -20.07 2.06
CA PHE A 610 14.81 -19.81 3.18
C PHE A 610 15.79 -20.97 3.38
N PHE A 611 17.07 -20.64 3.35
CA PHE A 611 18.19 -21.57 3.38
C PHE A 611 18.93 -21.53 4.74
N SER A 612 19.02 -22.69 5.37
CA SER A 612 19.66 -22.96 6.67
C SER A 612 21.18 -23.19 6.57
N PRO A 613 21.95 -23.08 7.67
CA PRO A 613 23.39 -23.31 7.64
C PRO A 613 23.75 -24.79 7.42
N ASP A 614 24.50 -25.08 6.35
CA ASP A 614 25.14 -26.38 6.09
C ASP A 614 26.66 -26.30 6.28
N LYS A 615 27.33 -27.43 6.59
CA LYS A 615 28.78 -27.50 6.86
C LYS A 615 29.66 -27.29 5.63
N ASN A 616 29.15 -27.55 4.43
CA ASN A 616 29.96 -27.67 3.21
C ASN A 616 29.74 -26.55 2.18
N ASP A 617 29.01 -25.47 2.50
CA ASP A 617 28.63 -24.39 1.56
C ASP A 617 27.94 -24.87 0.26
N ASN A 618 27.49 -26.13 0.22
CA ASN A 618 26.85 -26.76 -0.94
C ASN A 618 25.60 -25.99 -1.39
N GLN A 619 24.88 -25.37 -0.45
CA GLN A 619 23.69 -24.60 -0.74
C GLN A 619 23.94 -23.37 -1.63
N GLN A 620 25.14 -22.76 -1.58
CA GLN A 620 25.49 -21.65 -2.48
C GLN A 620 25.62 -22.14 -3.93
N ARG A 621 26.20 -23.33 -4.13
CA ARG A 621 26.31 -23.97 -5.46
C ARG A 621 24.94 -24.37 -5.99
N ILE A 622 24.09 -24.93 -5.13
CA ILE A 622 22.71 -25.31 -5.46
C ILE A 622 21.89 -24.08 -5.86
N ALA A 623 21.98 -22.98 -5.10
CA ALA A 623 21.27 -21.74 -5.41
C ALA A 623 21.75 -21.12 -6.74
N SER A 624 23.05 -21.06 -7.01
CA SER A 624 23.58 -20.52 -8.26
C SER A 624 23.19 -21.35 -9.49
N GLN A 625 23.18 -22.69 -9.37
CA GLN A 625 22.70 -23.57 -10.44
C GLN A 625 21.19 -23.40 -10.66
N PHE A 626 20.39 -23.25 -9.60
CA PHE A 626 18.95 -22.99 -9.72
C PHE A 626 18.65 -21.67 -10.44
N VAL A 627 19.42 -20.61 -10.19
CA VAL A 627 19.26 -19.34 -10.93
C VAL A 627 19.53 -19.52 -12.42
N LYS A 628 20.55 -20.31 -12.79
CA LYS A 628 20.83 -20.63 -14.20
C LYS A 628 19.72 -21.46 -14.85
N GLU A 629 19.12 -22.38 -14.10
CA GLU A 629 17.96 -23.15 -14.58
C GLU A 629 16.72 -22.28 -14.73
N LEU A 630 16.44 -21.39 -13.77
CA LEU A 630 15.38 -20.40 -13.95
C LEU A 630 15.63 -19.68 -15.27
N ARG A 631 16.85 -19.16 -15.49
CA ARG A 631 17.32 -18.47 -16.72
C ARG A 631 17.01 -19.24 -18.01
N SER A 632 17.17 -20.56 -18.06
CA SER A 632 16.95 -21.35 -19.28
C SER A 632 15.47 -21.56 -19.62
N ILE A 633 14.57 -21.50 -18.63
CA ILE A 633 13.12 -21.72 -18.77
C ILE A 633 12.37 -20.39 -19.12
N HIS A 634 13.10 -19.27 -19.27
CA HIS A 634 12.59 -17.90 -19.11
C HIS A 634 11.48 -17.30 -19.98
N PRO A 635 11.03 -17.84 -21.12
CA PRO A 635 9.92 -17.18 -21.82
C PRO A 635 8.53 -17.50 -21.24
N GLN A 636 8.39 -18.54 -20.41
CA GLN A 636 7.07 -19.11 -20.07
C GLN A 636 6.64 -18.94 -18.60
N LEU A 637 7.52 -18.50 -17.70
CA LEU A 637 7.22 -18.40 -16.26
C LEU A 637 6.62 -17.04 -15.88
N PRO A 638 5.46 -16.99 -15.19
CA PRO A 638 4.82 -15.76 -14.72
C PRO A 638 5.43 -15.18 -13.42
N LEU A 639 6.65 -15.57 -13.05
CA LEU A 639 7.31 -15.22 -11.79
C LEU A 639 7.49 -13.70 -11.64
N ARG A 640 6.88 -13.12 -10.59
CA ARG A 640 6.93 -11.68 -10.28
C ARG A 640 7.70 -11.36 -9.00
N ARG A 641 7.73 -12.29 -8.03
CA ARG A 641 8.40 -12.10 -6.74
C ARG A 641 9.31 -13.26 -6.43
N LEU A 642 10.56 -12.97 -6.09
CA LEU A 642 11.54 -13.96 -5.65
C LEU A 642 12.22 -13.48 -4.36
N THR A 643 12.21 -14.31 -3.33
CA THR A 643 12.89 -14.07 -2.06
C THR A 643 13.83 -15.23 -1.77
N LEU A 644 15.13 -14.97 -1.76
CA LEU A 644 16.17 -15.92 -1.36
C LEU A 644 16.79 -15.40 -0.07
N THR A 645 16.40 -16.00 1.06
CA THR A 645 16.81 -15.53 2.40
C THR A 645 17.48 -16.65 3.19
N GLY A 646 18.16 -16.30 4.29
CA GLY A 646 18.92 -17.26 5.11
C GLY A 646 20.38 -16.88 5.26
N ARG A 647 21.27 -17.90 5.31
CA ARG A 647 22.73 -17.70 5.34
C ARG A 647 23.42 -17.80 3.98
N ILE A 648 22.67 -18.02 2.89
CA ILE A 648 23.24 -17.94 1.54
C ILE A 648 23.57 -16.49 1.20
N THR A 649 24.72 -16.32 0.56
CA THR A 649 25.16 -15.06 -0.03
C THR A 649 25.15 -15.17 -1.55
N VAL A 650 24.63 -14.14 -2.22
CA VAL A 650 24.55 -14.05 -3.68
C VAL A 650 25.73 -13.24 -4.21
N GLU A 651 26.46 -13.79 -5.18
CA GLU A 651 27.52 -13.11 -5.93
C GLU A 651 26.95 -12.16 -7.01
N LEU A 652 27.76 -11.22 -7.50
CA LEU A 652 27.33 -10.26 -8.53
C LEU A 652 26.88 -10.92 -9.84
N SER A 653 27.54 -12.01 -10.26
CA SER A 653 27.19 -12.78 -11.46
C SER A 653 25.78 -13.37 -11.39
N VAL A 654 25.41 -13.90 -10.22
CA VAL A 654 24.08 -14.47 -9.96
C VAL A 654 23.03 -13.37 -9.86
N LEU A 655 23.39 -12.18 -9.33
CA LEU A 655 22.50 -11.03 -9.31
C LEU A 655 22.19 -10.53 -10.73
N GLU A 656 23.19 -10.46 -11.62
CA GLU A 656 22.99 -10.11 -13.03
C GLU A 656 21.98 -11.05 -13.70
N ASP A 657 22.15 -12.36 -13.50
CA ASP A 657 21.22 -13.37 -14.01
C ASP A 657 19.79 -13.15 -13.49
N LEU A 658 19.62 -12.83 -12.19
CA LEU A 658 18.32 -12.61 -11.55
C LEU A 658 17.61 -11.31 -11.96
N VAL A 659 18.36 -10.26 -12.29
CA VAL A 659 17.78 -8.98 -12.73
C VAL A 659 17.25 -9.09 -14.17
N CYS A 660 17.85 -9.96 -14.99
CA CYS A 660 17.45 -10.18 -16.38
C CYS A 660 16.11 -10.94 -16.55
N LEU A 661 15.48 -11.43 -15.47
CA LEU A 661 14.23 -12.19 -15.57
C LEU A 661 13.04 -11.28 -15.95
N PRO A 662 12.39 -11.41 -17.12
CA PRO A 662 11.52 -10.40 -17.76
C PRO A 662 10.23 -10.06 -17.00
N ASN A 663 9.70 -10.94 -16.14
CA ASN A 663 8.47 -10.70 -15.38
C ASN A 663 8.70 -10.29 -13.92
N LEU A 664 9.96 -10.27 -13.44
CA LEU A 664 10.29 -10.00 -12.04
C LEU A 664 10.08 -8.52 -11.67
N VAL A 665 9.34 -8.28 -10.59
CA VAL A 665 9.01 -6.96 -10.04
C VAL A 665 9.62 -6.76 -8.67
N TYR A 666 9.80 -7.84 -7.89
CA TYR A 666 10.38 -7.79 -6.56
C TYR A 666 11.42 -8.91 -6.37
N LEU A 667 12.60 -8.53 -5.91
CA LEU A 667 13.68 -9.43 -5.56
C LEU A 667 14.17 -9.14 -4.14
N CYS A 668 14.28 -10.15 -3.29
CA CYS A 668 14.91 -10.01 -1.97
C CYS A 668 16.03 -11.04 -1.83
N VAL A 669 17.25 -10.56 -1.59
CA VAL A 669 18.48 -11.37 -1.54
C VAL A 669 19.42 -10.86 -0.46
N ARG A 670 20.31 -11.74 0.01
CA ARG A 670 21.44 -11.37 0.86
C ARG A 670 22.72 -11.44 0.02
N MET A 671 23.49 -10.35 0.00
CA MET A 671 24.71 -10.26 -0.81
C MET A 671 25.91 -10.86 -0.07
N ALA A 672 26.93 -11.28 -0.83
CA ALA A 672 28.22 -11.69 -0.29
C ALA A 672 28.94 -10.56 0.46
N ASP A 673 29.78 -10.94 1.43
CA ASP A 673 30.40 -10.04 2.40
C ASP A 673 31.36 -9.02 1.77
N ASP A 674 31.86 -9.32 0.57
CA ASP A 674 32.77 -8.50 -0.24
C ASP A 674 32.06 -7.50 -1.16
N ILE A 675 30.72 -7.59 -1.28
CA ILE A 675 29.93 -6.76 -2.19
C ILE A 675 29.48 -5.47 -1.50
N LYS A 676 29.83 -4.32 -2.10
CA LYS A 676 29.39 -3.00 -1.67
C LYS A 676 28.10 -2.56 -2.38
N VAL A 677 27.45 -1.56 -1.79
CA VAL A 677 26.24 -0.90 -2.34
C VAL A 677 26.44 -0.40 -3.77
N GLU A 678 27.63 0.14 -4.07
CA GLU A 678 27.99 0.66 -5.40
C GLU A 678 27.98 -0.44 -6.46
N HIS A 679 28.56 -1.61 -6.17
CA HIS A 679 28.59 -2.73 -7.12
C HIS A 679 27.17 -3.22 -7.49
N VAL A 680 26.24 -3.23 -6.51
CA VAL A 680 24.83 -3.58 -6.76
C VAL A 680 24.15 -2.52 -7.62
N LYS A 681 24.47 -1.24 -7.38
CA LYS A 681 23.94 -0.12 -8.16
C LYS A 681 24.39 -0.17 -9.62
N ASP A 682 25.65 -0.51 -9.87
CA ASP A 682 26.21 -0.64 -11.21
C ASP A 682 25.54 -1.76 -12.01
N VAL A 683 25.34 -2.93 -11.39
CA VAL A 683 24.61 -4.05 -12.00
C VAL A 683 23.18 -3.64 -12.38
N LEU A 684 22.46 -2.94 -11.49
CA LEU A 684 21.09 -2.49 -11.75
C LEU A 684 21.01 -1.40 -12.84
N HIS A 685 22.00 -0.50 -12.93
CA HIS A 685 22.04 0.50 -13.99
C HIS A 685 22.40 -0.08 -15.36
N ASN A 686 23.39 -0.98 -15.42
CA ASN A 686 23.85 -1.57 -16.68
C ASN A 686 22.79 -2.47 -17.32
N THR A 687 22.02 -3.19 -16.52
CA THR A 687 20.95 -4.08 -17.00
C THR A 687 19.68 -3.34 -17.43
N MET A 688 19.32 -2.24 -16.76
CA MET A 688 18.15 -1.41 -17.09
C MET A 688 18.33 -0.56 -18.37
N ALA A 689 19.58 -0.35 -18.82
CA ALA A 689 19.88 0.40 -20.03
C ALA A 689 19.61 -0.39 -21.34
N GLN A 690 19.48 -1.72 -21.25
CA GLN A 690 19.43 -2.59 -22.44
C GLN A 690 18.04 -3.09 -22.82
N ASP A 691 17.02 -3.11 -21.94
CA ASP A 691 15.66 -3.53 -22.33
C ASP A 691 14.55 -3.05 -21.37
N THR A 692 13.62 -2.24 -21.91
CA THR A 692 12.28 -1.87 -21.38
C THR A 692 12.20 -1.20 -19.97
N ILE A 693 11.36 -0.17 -19.86
CA ILE A 693 11.01 0.51 -18.60
C ILE A 693 10.34 -0.49 -17.66
N LYS A 694 11.13 -1.08 -16.77
CA LYS A 694 10.66 -2.13 -15.86
C LYS A 694 10.85 -1.69 -14.42
N SER A 695 9.75 -1.65 -13.66
CA SER A 695 9.80 -1.26 -12.25
C SER A 695 10.25 -2.45 -11.40
N LEU A 696 11.55 -2.56 -11.11
CA LEU A 696 12.11 -3.60 -10.25
C LEU A 696 12.47 -3.02 -8.88
N THR A 697 11.99 -3.67 -7.82
CA THR A 697 12.39 -3.38 -6.43
C THR A 697 13.31 -4.49 -5.93
N VAL A 698 14.53 -4.15 -5.56
CA VAL A 698 15.52 -5.09 -5.02
C VAL A 698 15.79 -4.75 -3.56
N VAL A 699 15.54 -5.69 -2.66
CA VAL A 699 15.89 -5.60 -1.25
C VAL A 699 17.14 -6.44 -1.01
N ALA A 700 18.27 -5.78 -0.81
CA ALA A 700 19.56 -6.42 -0.61
C ALA A 700 20.03 -6.26 0.85
N GLY A 701 20.32 -7.38 1.51
CA GLY A 701 21.05 -7.38 2.78
C GLY A 701 22.55 -7.25 2.52
N ILE A 702 23.15 -6.09 2.82
CA ILE A 702 24.57 -5.78 2.57
C ILE A 702 25.29 -5.58 3.89
N LYS A 703 26.46 -6.22 4.06
CA LYS A 703 27.25 -6.11 5.28
C LYS A 703 27.99 -4.76 5.32
N VAL A 704 27.72 -3.97 6.36
CA VAL A 704 28.44 -2.71 6.64
C VAL A 704 29.08 -2.84 8.01
N GLY A 705 30.38 -3.15 8.04
CA GLY A 705 31.10 -3.45 9.27
C GLY A 705 30.70 -4.81 9.86
N SER A 706 30.18 -4.82 11.10
CA SER A 706 29.75 -6.04 11.80
C SER A 706 28.25 -6.36 11.68
N LYS A 707 27.46 -5.50 11.00
CA LYS A 707 26.00 -5.66 10.84
C LYS A 707 25.62 -5.72 9.36
N TYR A 708 24.52 -6.40 9.06
CA TYR A 708 23.88 -6.34 7.74
C TYR A 708 22.83 -5.23 7.76
N ASN A 709 22.96 -4.27 6.85
CA ASN A 709 21.96 -3.26 6.59
C ASN A 709 21.05 -3.75 5.46
N THR A 710 19.75 -3.54 5.59
CA THR A 710 18.78 -3.86 4.56
C THR A 710 18.58 -2.63 3.68
N ILE A 711 19.04 -2.70 2.43
CA ILE A 711 18.99 -1.60 1.48
C ILE A 711 17.97 -1.95 0.40
N THR A 712 17.00 -1.06 0.19
CA THR A 712 15.97 -1.20 -0.84
C THR A 712 16.31 -0.30 -2.01
N PHE A 713 16.49 -0.91 -3.18
CA PHE A 713 16.68 -0.25 -4.45
C PHE A 713 15.38 -0.30 -5.24
N LYS A 714 15.00 0.79 -5.90
CA LYS A 714 13.91 0.83 -6.87
C LYS A 714 14.44 1.45 -8.15
N ASN A 715 14.40 0.71 -9.25
CA ASN A 715 14.93 1.14 -10.55
C ASN A 715 16.41 1.63 -10.49
N GLY A 716 17.22 1.01 -9.64
CA GLY A 716 18.63 1.38 -9.44
C GLY A 716 18.89 2.49 -8.40
N GLU A 717 17.84 3.13 -7.85
CA GLU A 717 17.99 4.16 -6.82
C GLU A 717 17.69 3.63 -5.41
N ILE A 718 18.41 4.12 -4.40
CA ILE A 718 18.19 3.74 -2.99
C ILE A 718 16.96 4.47 -2.46
N VAL A 719 15.94 3.72 -2.05
CA VAL A 719 14.68 4.25 -1.49
C VAL A 719 14.69 4.24 0.03
N SER A 720 15.30 3.23 0.64
CA SER A 720 15.41 3.12 2.11
C SER A 720 16.60 2.26 2.52
N GLN A 721 17.21 2.62 3.65
CA GLN A 721 18.31 1.91 4.28
C GLN A 721 18.00 1.75 5.77
N TYR A 722 17.92 0.50 6.24
CA TYR A 722 17.58 0.12 7.62
C TYR A 722 18.65 -0.74 8.26
#